data_AF-K2CMI5-F1
#
_entry.id   AF-K2CMI5-F1
#
_cell.length_a   1.000
_cell.length_b   1.000
_cell.length_c   1.000
_cell.angle_alpha   90.00
_cell.angle_beta   90.00
_cell.angle_gamma   90.00
#
_symmetry.space_group_name_H-M   'P 1'
#
loop_
_entity.id
_entity.type
_entity.pdbx_description
1 polymer ?
#
loop_
_entity_poly.entity_id
_entity_poly.type
_entity_poly.pdbx_seq_one_letter_code
_entity_poly.pdbx_strand_id
1 'polypeptide(L)'
;MKKLCTVFLALLLVVMGSPAVVHALDPLYERNGTAFLLVSDDNYVQDPLDGVYQVNRTPSGIPTMLFYPGLTYGIGVNLNLSLNTFSEKKDNPWVNYHGSQEKVVNFKQTSGYYTGAAWWHRCVHQINGSSRIGGSVGHFPCESHLNAAGTWGVLDNAVGGDPGFKLMKIPAGQWYHCTTPADATSWIHSQTAHETYPNTYPRVYNAKSWKFFRDLEKRLYHEYYRHTWTPGDGTGTPPRGPKVAESYEVDINRHIRNGCFDSCGIDVSSVPLPADKWHTAMVFNRFSKSYFYARKIGYTQAYLDIDGVRYDSYPVIGAMFNNTSVNIGVSMKSNTEDFVYVLGKTVADNWLSTYYGYPVSINYGGATVSDQWYMKGGTVFFYDRNTGRVYQIERDEGLPVVPGDTYAAKKIEKIVIHSGLGSDLDDIATDGFGSLYYTKTNRVPNSHLDFTYPMRTSVVWGSVTGTIRPGTVKYRQNLYKTVFKKDISGIQSEEGNLLIGYRLYDQNIQYSPYTATSDLNDIANWQKLANPYLTYSSIGNASRTEMAVVNVATPPNVSGEKIAQLDINGPYKDGGAGDYKVAESADNLSPTLTYKFEVENYPLHNGKVNQRVHTNPDVEERFRRIDRHSGIVGSTNGFNGGFVSTLRILGSDNTECVKYVWRIYQTVDAANQTLPERKLIYERGSDGNYYRPYIFASFDYGEYDVELSASYQ
;
A
#
# COMPACT_ATOMS: atom_id res chain seq x y z
N MET A 1 -45.56 52.25 1.57
CA MET A 1 -44.11 52.03 1.81
C MET A 1 -43.82 51.17 3.04
N LYS A 2 -44.30 51.48 4.25
CA LYS A 2 -44.01 50.66 5.46
C LYS A 2 -44.40 49.17 5.34
N LYS A 3 -45.55 48.83 4.74
CA LYS A 3 -45.98 47.43 4.53
C LYS A 3 -45.13 46.67 3.50
N LEU A 4 -44.53 47.37 2.53
CA LEU A 4 -43.67 46.75 1.51
C LEU A 4 -42.31 46.36 2.12
N CYS A 5 -41.76 47.20 3.00
CA CYS A 5 -40.51 46.91 3.71
C CYS A 5 -40.66 45.73 4.69
N THR A 6 -41.82 45.57 5.35
CA THR A 6 -42.03 44.45 6.29
C THR A 6 -42.13 43.11 5.56
N VAL A 7 -42.78 43.07 4.39
CA VAL A 7 -42.84 41.86 3.56
C VAL A 7 -41.47 41.53 2.97
N PHE A 8 -40.70 42.53 2.55
CA PHE A 8 -39.34 42.31 2.04
C PHE A 8 -38.38 41.82 3.14
N LEU A 9 -38.48 42.36 4.36
CA LEU A 9 -37.67 41.89 5.49
C LEU A 9 -38.05 40.47 5.92
N ALA A 10 -39.34 40.13 5.91
CA ALA A 10 -39.81 38.79 6.21
C ALA A 10 -39.38 37.77 5.15
N LEU A 11 -39.41 38.15 3.86
CA LEU A 11 -38.87 37.31 2.77
C LEU A 11 -37.36 37.12 2.90
N LEU A 12 -36.61 38.17 3.25
CA LEU A 12 -35.16 38.11 3.45
C LEU A 12 -34.78 37.21 4.65
N LEU A 13 -35.58 37.23 5.72
CA LEU A 13 -35.41 36.36 6.90
C LEU A 13 -35.79 34.91 6.63
N VAL A 14 -36.76 34.64 5.76
CA VAL A 14 -37.10 33.27 5.32
C VAL A 14 -36.05 32.72 4.35
N VAL A 15 -35.48 33.56 3.48
CA VAL A 15 -34.38 33.18 2.58
C VAL A 15 -33.06 32.98 3.35
N MET A 16 -32.81 33.73 4.42
CA MET A 16 -31.63 33.52 5.30
C MET A 16 -31.85 32.45 6.41
N GLY A 17 -33.10 32.08 6.69
CA GLY A 17 -33.46 31.06 7.69
C GLY A 17 -33.71 29.67 7.11
N SER A 18 -33.71 29.54 5.78
CA SER A 18 -33.66 28.25 5.11
C SER A 18 -32.24 27.71 5.30
N PRO A 19 -32.00 26.56 5.95
CA PRO A 19 -30.71 25.93 5.85
C PRO A 19 -30.48 25.71 4.37
N ALA A 20 -29.50 26.41 3.79
CA ALA A 20 -28.90 25.93 2.58
C ALA A 20 -28.56 24.48 2.89
N VAL A 21 -29.26 23.53 2.28
CA VAL A 21 -28.89 22.13 2.31
C VAL A 21 -27.61 22.08 1.47
N VAL A 22 -26.52 22.52 2.08
CA VAL A 22 -25.19 22.16 1.68
C VAL A 22 -25.20 20.66 1.86
N HIS A 23 -25.27 19.92 0.76
CA HIS A 23 -25.07 18.48 0.77
C HIS A 23 -23.65 18.23 1.30
N ALA A 24 -23.51 18.22 2.63
CA ALA A 24 -22.28 17.87 3.31
C ALA A 24 -22.10 16.37 3.15
N LEU A 25 -20.87 15.97 2.85
CA LEU A 25 -20.46 14.58 2.94
C LEU A 25 -20.73 14.10 4.38
N ASP A 26 -21.03 12.81 4.56
CA ASP A 26 -21.10 12.25 5.91
C ASP A 26 -19.83 12.64 6.68
N PRO A 27 -19.91 13.10 7.95
CA PRO A 27 -18.74 13.51 8.71
C PRO A 27 -17.62 12.46 8.77
N LEU A 28 -17.94 11.17 8.58
CA LEU A 28 -16.94 10.10 8.42
C LEU A 28 -16.18 10.19 7.09
N TYR A 29 -16.86 10.50 5.98
CA TYR A 29 -16.23 10.73 4.69
C TYR A 29 -15.45 12.04 4.64
N GLU A 30 -15.89 13.05 5.40
CA GLU A 30 -15.12 14.29 5.53
C GLU A 30 -13.75 14.02 6.15
N ARG A 31 -13.57 12.97 6.97
CA ARG A 31 -12.26 12.64 7.55
C ARG A 31 -11.28 12.04 6.54
N ASN A 32 -11.74 11.51 5.41
CA ASN A 32 -10.85 10.95 4.39
C ASN A 32 -9.81 11.97 3.94
N GLY A 33 -8.59 11.47 3.74
CA GLY A 33 -7.48 12.31 3.32
C GLY A 33 -6.85 13.12 4.45
N THR A 34 -7.29 12.96 5.70
CA THR A 34 -6.51 13.44 6.86
C THR A 34 -5.24 12.59 6.94
N ALA A 35 -4.09 13.24 6.84
CA ALA A 35 -2.79 12.61 6.70
C ALA A 35 -1.93 12.82 7.95
N PHE A 36 -1.21 11.76 8.30
CA PHE A 36 -0.32 11.68 9.44
C PHE A 36 1.04 11.18 9.00
N LEU A 37 2.09 11.72 9.59
CA LEU A 37 3.48 11.40 9.27
C LEU A 37 4.21 10.97 10.53
N LEU A 38 4.75 9.76 10.53
CA LEU A 38 5.72 9.30 11.52
C LEU A 38 7.11 9.67 11.04
N VAL A 39 7.86 10.39 11.87
CA VAL A 39 9.26 10.72 11.66
C VAL A 39 10.05 10.22 12.86
N SER A 40 11.04 9.36 12.62
CA SER A 40 11.89 8.80 13.67
C SER A 40 13.26 8.40 13.15
N ASP A 41 14.17 8.13 14.10
CA ASP A 41 15.51 7.61 13.85
C ASP A 41 15.60 6.08 13.97
N ASP A 42 16.34 5.43 13.07
CA ASP A 42 16.74 4.02 13.15
C ASP A 42 17.87 3.77 14.18
N ASN A 43 18.59 4.80 14.62
CA ASN A 43 19.73 4.70 15.55
C ASN A 43 19.35 4.86 17.03
N TYR A 44 18.06 4.90 17.37
CA TYR A 44 17.58 4.95 18.75
C TYR A 44 18.01 6.22 19.52
N VAL A 45 18.45 7.28 18.84
CA VAL A 45 18.82 8.56 19.45
C VAL A 45 17.66 9.54 19.27
N GLN A 46 17.09 9.99 20.39
CA GLN A 46 15.96 10.91 20.38
C GLN A 46 16.37 12.28 19.82
N ASP A 47 15.76 12.66 18.70
CA ASP A 47 15.79 14.03 18.17
C ASP A 47 14.52 14.80 18.58
N PRO A 48 14.60 16.11 18.87
CA PRO A 48 13.41 16.94 19.11
C PRO A 48 12.37 16.95 17.97
N LEU A 49 12.77 16.53 16.76
CA LEU A 49 11.92 16.43 15.57
C LEU A 49 11.32 15.03 15.36
N ASP A 50 11.66 14.07 16.23
CA ASP A 50 11.03 12.75 16.23
C ASP A 50 9.60 12.85 16.78
N GLY A 51 8.65 12.38 16.00
CA GLY A 51 7.25 12.64 16.29
C GLY A 51 6.30 11.94 15.33
N VAL A 52 5.07 11.73 15.79
CA VAL A 52 3.94 11.54 14.89
C VAL A 52 3.21 12.86 14.75
N TYR A 53 3.09 13.33 13.51
CA TYR A 53 2.53 14.62 13.16
C TYR A 53 1.23 14.45 12.38
N GLN A 54 0.22 15.23 12.71
CA GLN A 54 -0.86 15.50 11.75
C GLN A 54 -0.35 16.57 10.78
N VAL A 55 -0.31 16.27 9.48
CA VAL A 55 0.32 17.15 8.49
C VAL A 55 -0.65 18.13 7.83
N ASN A 56 -1.92 17.74 7.65
CA ASN A 56 -2.94 18.56 7.03
C ASN A 56 -4.17 18.70 7.93
N ARG A 57 -5.04 19.65 7.59
CA ARG A 57 -6.31 19.90 8.32
C ARG A 57 -6.10 20.17 9.82
N THR A 58 -4.97 20.79 10.15
CA THR A 58 -4.67 21.23 11.51
C THR A 58 -5.32 22.58 11.76
N PRO A 59 -5.68 22.92 13.02
CA PRO A 59 -6.26 24.22 13.33
C PRO A 59 -5.36 25.42 12.98
N SER A 60 -4.04 25.22 13.00
CA SER A 60 -3.04 26.24 12.70
C SER A 60 -2.64 26.33 11.23
N GLY A 61 -3.06 25.36 10.40
CA GLY A 61 -2.58 25.21 9.02
C GLY A 61 -1.12 24.74 8.90
N ILE A 62 -0.46 24.39 10.01
CA ILE A 62 0.91 23.91 10.07
C ILE A 62 0.93 22.50 10.68
N PRO A 63 1.82 21.59 10.26
CA PRO A 63 1.94 20.28 10.88
C PRO A 63 2.08 20.36 12.40
N THR A 64 1.31 19.55 13.11
CA THR A 64 1.24 19.56 14.58
C THR A 64 1.69 18.22 15.12
N MET A 65 2.68 18.24 16.02
CA MET A 65 3.14 17.03 16.71
C MET A 65 2.04 16.55 17.65
N LEU A 66 1.65 15.28 17.54
CA LEU A 66 0.65 14.66 18.37
C LEU A 66 1.29 13.97 19.58
N PHE A 67 2.33 13.17 19.33
CA PHE A 67 3.03 12.43 20.36
C PHE A 67 4.44 12.05 19.90
N TYR A 68 5.28 11.67 20.88
CA TYR A 68 6.60 11.12 20.64
C TYR A 68 6.49 9.60 20.40
N PRO A 69 6.91 9.07 19.23
CA PRO A 69 6.75 7.66 18.90
C PRO A 69 7.69 6.75 19.68
N GLY A 70 8.76 7.26 20.31
CA GLY A 70 9.82 6.42 20.85
C GLY A 70 10.40 5.51 19.76
N LEU A 71 10.56 4.24 20.09
CA LEU A 71 11.09 3.23 19.16
C LEU A 71 9.98 2.54 18.35
N THR A 72 8.89 3.27 18.08
CA THR A 72 7.77 2.71 17.33
C THR A 72 7.89 2.95 15.84
N TYR A 73 7.26 2.08 15.06
CA TYR A 73 7.19 2.08 13.62
C TYR A 73 5.94 1.34 13.16
N GLY A 74 5.64 1.40 11.86
CA GLY A 74 4.31 1.11 11.36
C GLY A 74 3.35 2.18 11.85
N ILE A 75 2.70 2.92 10.96
CA ILE A 75 1.63 3.84 11.33
C ILE A 75 0.35 3.49 10.59
N GLY A 76 -0.77 3.49 11.32
CA GLY A 76 -2.10 3.37 10.74
C GLY A 76 -3.10 4.22 11.51
N VAL A 77 -4.15 4.68 10.83
CA VAL A 77 -5.19 5.50 11.44
C VAL A 77 -6.55 4.84 11.28
N ASN A 78 -7.33 4.83 12.36
CA ASN A 78 -8.67 4.26 12.36
C ASN A 78 -9.76 5.32 12.04
N LEU A 79 -11.02 4.89 11.93
CA LEU A 79 -12.15 5.78 11.63
C LEU A 79 -12.39 6.90 12.65
N ASN A 80 -11.92 6.72 13.88
CA ASN A 80 -12.05 7.66 14.99
C ASN A 80 -10.82 8.56 15.17
N LEU A 81 -9.92 8.60 14.16
CA LEU A 81 -8.66 9.32 14.20
C LEU A 81 -7.70 8.83 15.29
N SER A 82 -7.93 7.65 15.87
CA SER A 82 -6.94 7.00 16.71
C SER A 82 -5.84 6.42 15.82
N LEU A 83 -4.61 6.74 16.15
CA LEU A 83 -3.42 6.25 15.48
C LEU A 83 -2.95 4.97 16.14
N ASN A 84 -2.38 4.06 15.37
CA ASN A 84 -1.75 2.86 15.88
C ASN A 84 -0.31 2.80 15.40
N THR A 85 0.59 2.42 16.29
CA THR A 85 1.99 2.15 15.97
C THR A 85 2.47 0.86 16.62
N PHE A 86 3.63 0.36 16.23
CA PHE A 86 4.22 -0.83 16.84
C PHE A 86 5.58 -0.57 17.45
N SER A 87 5.87 -1.16 18.61
CA SER A 87 7.26 -1.26 19.10
C SER A 87 7.74 -2.70 19.02
N GLU A 88 9.04 -2.87 18.76
CA GLU A 88 9.72 -4.14 18.91
C GLU A 88 10.46 -4.20 20.25
N LYS A 89 10.22 -5.25 21.03
CA LYS A 89 11.17 -5.67 22.05
C LYS A 89 12.03 -6.78 21.44
N LYS A 90 13.32 -6.51 21.37
CA LYS A 90 14.32 -7.45 20.90
C LYS A 90 15.12 -7.96 22.08
N ASP A 91 15.22 -9.28 22.23
CA ASP A 91 16.09 -9.87 23.24
C ASP A 91 17.56 -9.51 22.94
N ASN A 92 18.33 -9.19 23.97
CA ASN A 92 19.77 -8.99 23.88
C ASN A 92 20.40 -9.46 25.19
N PRO A 93 21.26 -10.51 25.21
CA PRO A 93 21.92 -11.19 24.08
C PRO A 93 21.12 -12.33 23.43
N TRP A 94 21.65 -12.87 22.32
CA TRP A 94 21.22 -14.14 21.73
C TRP A 94 21.14 -15.25 22.79
N VAL A 95 20.01 -15.94 22.86
CA VAL A 95 19.73 -16.96 23.88
C VAL A 95 19.97 -18.35 23.31
N ASN A 96 20.66 -19.23 24.05
CA ASN A 96 20.83 -20.62 23.65
C ASN A 96 19.46 -21.31 23.56
N TYR A 97 19.20 -21.96 22.43
CA TYR A 97 17.95 -22.67 22.22
C TYR A 97 18.11 -24.16 22.50
N HIS A 98 17.30 -24.66 23.43
CA HIS A 98 17.31 -26.05 23.90
C HIS A 98 16.04 -26.82 23.50
N GLY A 99 15.25 -26.30 22.57
CA GLY A 99 14.05 -26.98 22.06
C GLY A 99 14.31 -27.76 20.76
N SER A 100 13.23 -28.25 20.14
CA SER A 100 13.31 -28.94 18.85
C SER A 100 13.81 -28.01 17.73
N GLN A 101 14.74 -28.48 16.90
CA GLN A 101 15.38 -27.72 15.83
C GLN A 101 14.86 -28.13 14.45
N GLU A 102 14.88 -27.22 13.49
CA GLU A 102 14.60 -27.54 12.08
C GLU A 102 15.90 -27.82 11.33
N LYS A 103 16.03 -29.01 10.75
CA LYS A 103 17.22 -29.40 10.00
C LYS A 103 16.85 -30.06 8.69
N VAL A 104 17.66 -29.82 7.66
CA VAL A 104 17.59 -30.64 6.45
C VAL A 104 18.20 -31.99 6.79
N VAL A 105 17.55 -33.08 6.42
CA VAL A 105 17.96 -34.46 6.68
C VAL A 105 18.06 -35.17 5.35
N ASN A 106 19.21 -35.79 5.07
CA ASN A 106 19.31 -36.69 3.93
C ASN A 106 18.61 -38.01 4.29
N PHE A 107 17.49 -38.30 3.63
CA PHE A 107 16.60 -39.43 3.93
C PHE A 107 16.79 -40.62 2.98
N LYS A 108 17.54 -40.45 1.88
CA LYS A 108 17.77 -41.49 0.86
C LYS A 108 19.21 -41.99 0.94
N GLN A 109 19.44 -43.18 1.49
CA GLN A 109 20.53 -44.03 1.01
C GLN A 109 20.33 -45.48 1.46
N THR A 110 19.91 -46.33 0.52
CA THR A 110 19.87 -47.79 0.68
C THR A 110 21.12 -48.48 0.11
N SER A 111 21.97 -47.78 -0.64
CA SER A 111 23.31 -48.22 -1.04
C SER A 111 23.92 -47.22 -2.02
N GLY A 112 25.18 -46.83 -1.80
CA GLY A 112 26.10 -46.36 -2.84
C GLY A 112 25.89 -44.95 -3.41
N TYR A 113 27.00 -44.21 -3.46
CA TYR A 113 27.25 -42.98 -4.23
C TYR A 113 26.63 -41.66 -3.74
N TYR A 114 27.52 -40.75 -3.36
CA TYR A 114 27.28 -39.32 -3.14
C TYR A 114 27.30 -38.60 -4.50
N THR A 115 26.23 -38.68 -5.27
CA THR A 115 26.14 -37.92 -6.52
C THR A 115 25.50 -36.56 -6.22
N GLY A 116 26.34 -35.54 -6.07
CA GLY A 116 25.89 -34.16 -5.98
C GLY A 116 26.63 -33.41 -4.88
N ALA A 117 27.60 -32.60 -5.29
CA ALA A 117 28.23 -31.61 -4.44
C ALA A 117 27.15 -30.68 -3.87
N ALA A 118 26.75 -30.92 -2.63
CA ALA A 118 25.78 -30.06 -1.97
C ALA A 118 26.26 -29.84 -0.54
N TRP A 119 27.14 -28.86 -0.44
CA TRP A 119 27.59 -28.16 0.75
C TRP A 119 26.41 -27.48 1.46
N TRP A 120 25.34 -28.22 1.75
CA TRP A 120 24.30 -27.73 2.64
C TRP A 120 24.87 -27.78 4.04
N HIS A 121 25.41 -26.65 4.48
CA HIS A 121 25.97 -26.48 5.82
C HIS A 121 24.95 -26.75 6.96
N ARG A 122 23.70 -27.16 6.65
CA ARG A 122 22.62 -27.49 7.58
C ARG A 122 22.06 -28.91 7.43
N CYS A 123 22.68 -29.77 6.61
CA CYS A 123 22.17 -31.13 6.36
C CYS A 123 22.67 -32.16 7.39
N VAL A 124 21.76 -32.78 8.14
CA VAL A 124 21.95 -33.97 8.99
C VAL A 124 21.94 -35.22 8.12
N HIS A 125 22.98 -36.04 8.22
CA HIS A 125 23.00 -37.34 7.57
C HIS A 125 22.24 -38.33 8.45
N GLN A 126 21.14 -38.89 7.94
CA GLN A 126 20.53 -40.05 8.57
C GLN A 126 21.29 -41.30 8.10
N ILE A 127 21.93 -42.01 9.04
CA ILE A 127 22.29 -43.40 8.81
C ILE A 127 21.11 -44.22 9.35
N ASN A 128 20.15 -44.52 8.49
CA ASN A 128 19.28 -45.72 8.51
C ASN A 128 17.95 -45.45 7.79
N GLY A 129 17.84 -45.95 6.56
CA GLY A 129 16.58 -46.40 5.99
C GLY A 129 16.39 -47.88 6.30
N SER A 130 15.17 -48.26 6.67
CA SER A 130 14.56 -49.56 7.01
C SER A 130 14.97 -50.84 6.24
N SER A 131 16.24 -51.11 6.00
CA SER A 131 16.76 -52.44 5.72
C SER A 131 18.23 -52.45 6.13
N ARG A 132 18.53 -53.18 7.21
CA ARG A 132 19.88 -53.43 7.71
C ARG A 132 20.84 -53.60 6.53
N ILE A 133 21.96 -52.89 6.53
CA ILE A 133 23.14 -53.40 5.84
C ILE A 133 23.44 -54.74 6.53
N GLY A 134 23.11 -55.85 5.87
CA GLY A 134 23.38 -57.18 6.40
C GLY A 134 24.89 -57.29 6.61
N GLY A 135 25.33 -57.25 7.88
CA GLY A 135 26.73 -57.40 8.26
C GLY A 135 27.26 -56.40 9.29
N SER A 136 26.57 -55.29 9.59
CA SER A 136 27.05 -54.35 10.61
C SER A 136 26.65 -54.81 12.03
N VAL A 137 27.42 -55.74 12.59
CA VAL A 137 27.49 -55.94 14.04
C VAL A 137 28.46 -54.90 14.58
N GLY A 138 27.92 -53.84 15.18
CA GLY A 138 28.71 -52.77 15.77
C GLY A 138 27.90 -51.49 15.83
N HIS A 139 27.49 -51.13 17.05
CA HIS A 139 26.87 -49.86 17.37
C HIS A 139 27.74 -48.73 16.80
N PHE A 140 27.21 -47.90 15.90
CA PHE A 140 27.85 -46.61 15.70
C PHE A 140 27.57 -45.82 16.99
N PRO A 141 28.57 -45.34 17.75
CA PRO A 141 28.26 -44.71 19.03
C PRO A 141 27.57 -43.34 18.89
N CYS A 142 27.49 -42.80 17.67
CA CYS A 142 26.57 -41.71 17.39
C CYS A 142 25.09 -42.13 17.50
N GLU A 143 24.75 -43.42 17.45
CA GLU A 143 23.39 -43.95 17.58
C GLU A 143 22.92 -44.06 19.05
N SER A 144 23.82 -44.12 20.04
CA SER A 144 23.43 -44.40 21.44
C SER A 144 22.59 -43.29 22.10
N HIS A 145 22.49 -42.13 21.46
CA HIS A 145 21.73 -40.98 21.95
C HIS A 145 20.84 -40.32 20.87
N LEU A 146 20.69 -40.94 19.68
CA LEU A 146 19.82 -40.41 18.63
C LEU A 146 18.41 -41.02 18.77
N ASN A 147 17.41 -40.15 18.92
CA ASN A 147 16.01 -40.54 18.73
C ASN A 147 15.85 -41.12 17.31
N ALA A 148 15.20 -42.26 17.15
CA ALA A 148 15.00 -42.88 15.84
C ALA A 148 14.35 -41.88 14.85
N ALA A 149 14.97 -41.65 13.68
CA ALA A 149 14.51 -40.63 12.73
C ALA A 149 13.07 -40.83 12.21
N GLY A 150 12.53 -42.05 12.30
CA GLY A 150 11.13 -42.34 11.99
C GLY A 150 10.11 -41.71 12.94
N THR A 151 10.54 -41.13 14.06
CA THR A 151 9.66 -40.41 15.00
C THR A 151 9.77 -38.88 14.89
N TRP A 152 10.61 -38.36 14.00
CA TRP A 152 10.76 -36.92 13.80
C TRP A 152 9.67 -36.37 12.87
N GLY A 153 9.21 -35.15 13.14
CA GLY A 153 8.20 -34.51 12.31
C GLY A 153 8.78 -34.08 10.97
N VAL A 154 8.23 -34.54 9.85
CA VAL A 154 8.61 -34.06 8.51
C VAL A 154 7.88 -32.75 8.22
N LEU A 155 8.65 -31.70 7.91
CA LEU A 155 8.14 -30.38 7.53
C LEU A 155 8.11 -30.22 6.00
N ASP A 156 9.11 -30.74 5.31
CA ASP A 156 9.17 -30.78 3.84
C ASP A 156 9.72 -32.15 3.42
N ASN A 157 9.07 -32.78 2.43
CA ASN A 157 9.49 -34.07 1.90
C ASN A 157 10.49 -33.95 0.72
N ALA A 158 10.75 -32.74 0.20
CA ALA A 158 11.71 -32.52 -0.88
C ALA A 158 12.34 -31.12 -0.82
N VAL A 159 13.54 -31.02 -0.22
CA VAL A 159 14.27 -29.74 -0.15
C VAL A 159 14.92 -29.42 -1.49
N GLY A 160 14.60 -28.25 -2.04
CA GLY A 160 15.12 -27.83 -3.36
C GLY A 160 14.63 -28.69 -4.52
N GLY A 161 13.49 -29.38 -4.35
CA GLY A 161 12.94 -30.32 -5.33
C GLY A 161 13.58 -31.71 -5.29
N ASP A 162 14.56 -31.95 -4.43
CA ASP A 162 15.18 -33.27 -4.26
C ASP A 162 14.48 -34.07 -3.14
N PRO A 163 13.73 -35.15 -3.46
CA PRO A 163 13.04 -35.98 -2.48
C PRO A 163 14.01 -36.80 -1.60
N GLY A 164 15.31 -36.78 -1.90
CA GLY A 164 16.34 -37.36 -1.06
C GLY A 164 16.66 -36.54 0.17
N PHE A 165 16.28 -35.26 0.20
CA PHE A 165 16.44 -34.38 1.35
C PHE A 165 15.08 -33.98 1.90
N LYS A 166 14.92 -34.10 3.22
CA LYS A 166 13.70 -33.70 3.94
C LYS A 166 14.01 -32.59 4.91
N LEU A 167 13.18 -31.57 5.01
CA LEU A 167 13.22 -30.67 6.15
C LEU A 167 12.48 -31.34 7.30
N MET A 168 13.13 -31.54 8.44
CA MET A 168 12.53 -32.22 9.59
C MET A 168 12.67 -31.38 10.86
N LYS A 169 11.67 -31.49 11.73
CA LYS A 169 11.67 -31.00 13.10
C LYS A 169 12.22 -32.10 14.00
N ILE A 170 13.47 -31.95 14.41
CA ILE A 170 14.18 -32.90 15.26
C ILE A 170 14.13 -32.45 16.73
N PRO A 171 14.18 -33.37 17.71
CA PRO A 171 14.20 -33.03 19.13
C PRO A 171 15.33 -32.05 19.53
N ALA A 172 15.39 -31.65 20.80
CA ALA A 172 16.55 -30.96 21.32
C ALA A 172 17.71 -31.95 21.55
N GLY A 173 18.95 -31.59 21.22
CA GLY A 173 20.10 -32.47 21.46
C GLY A 173 21.39 -32.06 20.74
N GLN A 174 22.47 -32.81 21.01
CA GLN A 174 23.71 -32.73 20.23
C GLN A 174 23.56 -33.63 18.99
N TRP A 175 23.62 -33.02 17.82
CA TRP A 175 23.45 -33.71 16.54
C TRP A 175 24.80 -33.94 15.89
N TYR A 176 25.11 -35.21 15.63
CA TYR A 176 26.38 -35.61 15.02
C TYR A 176 26.16 -35.86 13.52
N HIS A 177 26.99 -35.23 12.71
CA HIS A 177 27.06 -35.48 11.27
C HIS A 177 28.37 -36.17 10.98
N CYS A 178 28.40 -37.07 10.01
CA CYS A 178 29.64 -37.67 9.54
C CYS A 178 29.74 -37.52 8.01
N THR A 179 30.84 -36.97 7.53
CA THR A 179 31.20 -37.04 6.10
C THR A 179 31.98 -38.32 5.89
N THR A 180 31.37 -39.34 5.30
CA THR A 180 32.07 -40.56 4.86
C THR A 180 33.14 -40.20 3.82
N PRO A 181 34.38 -40.71 3.93
CA PRO A 181 35.26 -40.80 2.78
C PRO A 181 34.69 -41.78 1.75
N ALA A 182 34.96 -41.54 0.46
CA ALA A 182 34.48 -42.33 -0.68
C ALA A 182 35.01 -43.79 -0.75
N ASP A 183 35.51 -44.35 0.34
CA ASP A 183 36.03 -45.71 0.38
C ASP A 183 35.78 -46.34 1.75
N ALA A 184 34.56 -46.85 1.94
CA ALA A 184 34.13 -47.55 3.15
C ALA A 184 34.38 -49.07 3.05
N THR A 185 35.36 -49.50 2.24
CA THR A 185 35.64 -50.93 2.01
C THR A 185 36.65 -51.54 2.98
N SER A 186 37.41 -50.73 3.74
CA SER A 186 38.34 -51.25 4.75
C SER A 186 37.78 -51.10 6.16
N TRP A 187 37.01 -52.08 6.59
CA TRP A 187 36.70 -52.29 8.00
C TRP A 187 38.00 -52.48 8.80
N ILE A 188 38.18 -51.70 9.86
CA ILE A 188 39.20 -51.98 10.88
C ILE A 188 38.68 -53.17 11.68
N HIS A 189 39.06 -54.38 11.25
CA HIS A 189 38.77 -55.60 12.00
C HIS A 189 39.52 -55.56 13.34
N SER A 190 38.75 -55.60 14.42
CA SER A 190 39.11 -56.02 15.80
C SER A 190 40.40 -55.45 16.42
N GLN A 191 40.26 -54.78 17.57
CA GLN A 191 41.37 -54.50 18.50
C GLN A 191 42.15 -55.77 18.94
N THR A 192 41.68 -56.97 18.64
CA THR A 192 42.33 -58.24 18.96
C THR A 192 43.31 -58.75 17.89
N ALA A 193 43.37 -58.13 16.70
CA ALA A 193 44.25 -58.58 15.60
C ALA A 193 45.53 -57.73 15.44
N HIS A 194 45.70 -56.68 16.25
CA HIS A 194 46.82 -55.74 16.11
C HIS A 194 48.14 -56.25 16.73
N GLU A 195 48.13 -57.42 17.38
CA GLU A 195 49.30 -57.96 18.09
C GLU A 195 50.04 -59.10 17.36
N THR A 196 49.58 -59.61 16.21
CA THR A 196 50.11 -60.90 15.71
C THR A 196 50.69 -60.93 14.29
N TYR A 197 50.73 -59.83 13.54
CA TYR A 197 51.37 -59.85 12.22
C TYR A 197 52.36 -58.69 12.02
N PRO A 198 53.68 -58.96 12.09
CA PRO A 198 54.69 -58.03 11.62
C PRO A 198 54.70 -58.12 10.09
N ASN A 199 54.06 -57.19 9.37
CA ASN A 199 54.21 -57.15 7.91
C ASN A 199 54.43 -55.72 7.38
N THR A 200 55.71 -55.33 7.35
CA THR A 200 56.53 -54.89 6.20
C THR A 200 55.99 -54.11 4.99
N TYR A 201 54.75 -53.60 4.96
CA TYR A 201 54.32 -52.67 3.90
C TYR A 201 54.01 -51.27 4.47
N PRO A 202 54.68 -50.20 4.00
CA PRO A 202 54.35 -48.83 4.40
C PRO A 202 53.09 -48.39 3.67
N ARG A 203 51.92 -48.93 4.05
CA ARG A 203 50.66 -48.25 3.71
C ARG A 203 50.62 -46.99 4.56
N VAL A 204 50.90 -45.87 3.90
CA VAL A 204 50.66 -44.52 4.41
C VAL A 204 49.22 -44.48 4.93
N TYR A 205 49.06 -44.57 6.25
CA TYR A 205 47.80 -44.34 6.96
C TYR A 205 47.48 -42.84 6.88
N ASN A 206 47.08 -42.38 5.69
CA ASN A 206 46.28 -41.18 5.58
C ASN A 206 44.88 -41.57 6.11
N ALA A 207 44.72 -41.62 7.43
CA ALA A 207 43.42 -41.74 8.07
C ALA A 207 42.58 -40.55 7.58
N LYS A 208 41.80 -40.75 6.51
CA LYS A 208 40.81 -39.78 6.04
C LYS A 208 39.74 -39.73 7.12
N SER A 209 39.94 -38.81 8.06
CA SER A 209 39.21 -38.73 9.32
C SER A 209 37.75 -38.37 9.08
N TRP A 210 36.87 -39.12 9.73
CA TRP A 210 35.47 -38.75 9.91
C TRP A 210 35.42 -37.40 10.63
N LYS A 211 34.75 -36.41 10.03
CA LYS A 211 34.48 -35.14 10.70
C LYS A 211 33.15 -35.24 11.43
N PHE A 212 33.19 -35.01 12.74
CA PHE A 212 32.01 -34.90 13.57
C PHE A 212 31.66 -33.42 13.77
N PHE A 213 30.38 -33.12 13.76
CA PHE A 213 29.89 -31.76 13.94
C PHE A 213 28.92 -31.72 15.12
N ARG A 214 28.87 -30.62 15.87
CA ARG A 214 27.87 -30.31 16.89
C ARG A 214 27.32 -28.92 16.63
N ASP A 215 26.03 -28.82 16.34
CA ASP A 215 25.35 -27.54 16.15
C ASP A 215 24.86 -26.98 17.48
N LEU A 216 25.22 -25.74 17.80
CA LEU A 216 24.61 -24.94 18.85
C LEU A 216 23.71 -23.88 18.20
N GLU A 217 22.40 -24.01 18.43
CA GLU A 217 21.42 -23.03 17.98
C GLU A 217 21.24 -21.95 19.04
N LYS A 218 21.28 -20.70 18.61
CA LYS A 218 20.89 -19.53 19.38
C LYS A 218 19.73 -18.84 18.68
N ARG A 219 18.84 -18.26 19.47
CA ARG A 219 17.72 -17.48 18.96
C ARG A 219 17.78 -16.05 19.47
N LEU A 220 17.35 -15.15 18.61
CA LEU A 220 17.09 -13.76 18.93
C LEU A 220 15.59 -13.58 18.81
N TYR A 221 14.89 -13.41 19.93
CA TYR A 221 13.43 -13.25 19.91
C TYR A 221 13.06 -11.79 19.73
N HIS A 222 11.99 -11.60 18.97
CA HIS A 222 11.39 -10.31 18.68
C HIS A 222 9.92 -10.40 19.08
N GLU A 223 9.50 -9.52 19.98
CA GLU A 223 8.11 -9.40 20.40
C GLU A 223 7.57 -8.04 19.92
N TYR A 224 6.45 -8.07 19.21
CA TYR A 224 5.84 -6.87 18.63
C TYR A 224 4.60 -6.46 19.43
N TYR A 225 4.52 -5.17 19.76
CA TYR A 225 3.45 -4.60 20.59
C TYR A 225 2.74 -3.51 19.85
N ARG A 226 1.41 -3.56 19.81
CA ARG A 226 0.58 -2.49 19.26
C ARG A 226 0.37 -1.42 20.30
N HIS A 227 0.60 -0.16 19.95
CA HIS A 227 0.21 1.02 20.71
C HIS A 227 -0.92 1.73 19.98
N THR A 228 -1.89 2.23 20.72
CA THR A 228 -3.02 3.01 20.18
C THR A 228 -3.02 4.37 20.85
N TRP A 229 -3.19 5.40 20.04
CA TRP A 229 -3.02 6.80 20.39
C TRP A 229 -4.26 7.56 19.97
N THR A 230 -4.76 8.42 20.83
CA THR A 230 -5.89 9.30 20.54
C THR A 230 -5.37 10.74 20.40
N PRO A 231 -5.92 11.55 19.47
CA PRO A 231 -5.62 12.97 19.42
C PRO A 231 -5.89 13.62 20.79
N GLY A 232 -4.85 14.17 21.42
CA GLY A 232 -4.93 14.76 22.76
C GLY A 232 -4.22 13.99 23.88
N ASP A 233 -3.71 12.78 23.62
CA ASP A 233 -2.94 12.00 24.62
C ASP A 233 -1.64 12.70 25.07
N GLY A 234 -1.19 13.73 24.35
CA GLY A 234 -0.04 14.57 24.69
C GLY A 234 1.30 13.95 24.27
N THR A 235 2.40 14.61 24.63
CA THR A 235 3.76 14.22 24.20
C THR A 235 4.39 13.10 25.03
N GLY A 236 3.64 12.48 25.95
CA GLY A 236 4.13 11.40 26.81
C GLY A 236 4.21 10.06 26.10
N THR A 237 5.12 9.19 26.54
CA THR A 237 5.18 7.80 26.06
C THR A 237 4.02 6.99 26.66
N PRO A 238 3.18 6.34 25.85
CA PRO A 238 2.03 5.59 26.32
C PRO A 238 2.51 4.25 26.89
N PRO A 239 1.69 3.63 27.76
CA PRO A 239 1.97 2.30 28.27
C PRO A 239 2.03 1.28 27.13
N ARG A 240 2.88 0.26 27.30
CA ARG A 240 3.05 -0.83 26.35
C ARG A 240 1.70 -1.51 26.11
N GLY A 241 1.17 -1.42 24.89
CA GLY A 241 -0.08 -2.10 24.52
C GLY A 241 0.10 -3.62 24.38
N PRO A 242 -0.88 -4.35 23.83
CA PRO A 242 -0.84 -5.82 23.78
C PRO A 242 0.25 -6.35 22.83
N LYS A 243 0.80 -7.53 23.16
CA LYS A 243 1.63 -8.30 22.21
C LYS A 243 0.73 -8.78 21.07
N VAL A 244 1.11 -8.48 19.83
CA VAL A 244 0.32 -8.78 18.63
C VAL A 244 1.04 -9.69 17.63
N ALA A 245 2.34 -9.88 17.81
CA ALA A 245 3.12 -10.83 17.02
C ALA A 245 4.44 -11.17 17.72
N GLU A 246 5.07 -12.23 17.26
CA GLU A 246 6.43 -12.59 17.64
C GLU A 246 7.19 -13.22 16.47
N SER A 247 8.48 -12.92 16.36
CA SER A 247 9.38 -13.55 15.40
C SER A 247 10.70 -13.92 16.09
N TYR A 248 11.53 -14.72 15.42
CA TYR A 248 12.87 -15.00 15.91
C TYR A 248 13.87 -15.21 14.79
N GLU A 249 15.07 -14.67 14.97
CA GLU A 249 16.23 -15.02 14.15
C GLU A 249 16.91 -16.27 14.74
N VAL A 250 17.54 -17.07 13.88
CA VAL A 250 18.25 -18.29 14.29
C VAL A 250 19.71 -18.19 13.88
N ASP A 251 20.62 -18.20 14.84
CA ASP A 251 22.06 -18.32 14.63
C ASP A 251 22.51 -19.74 14.97
N ILE A 252 23.33 -20.35 14.13
CA ILE A 252 23.82 -21.71 14.35
C ILE A 252 25.34 -21.66 14.31
N ASN A 253 25.97 -21.98 15.43
CA ASN A 253 27.42 -22.20 15.47
C ASN A 253 27.71 -23.70 15.41
N ARG A 254 28.44 -24.12 14.37
CA ARG A 254 28.80 -25.51 14.15
C ARG A 254 30.20 -25.80 14.66
N HIS A 255 30.32 -26.60 15.70
CA HIS A 255 31.61 -27.07 16.22
C HIS A 255 32.06 -28.32 15.47
N ILE A 256 33.26 -28.30 14.91
CA ILE A 256 33.93 -29.47 14.35
C ILE A 256 34.69 -30.16 15.49
N ARG A 257 34.44 -31.45 15.69
CA ARG A 257 35.09 -32.28 16.72
C ARG A 257 36.09 -33.24 16.10
N ASN A 258 37.23 -33.41 16.78
CA ASN A 258 38.27 -34.36 16.36
C ASN A 258 38.18 -35.67 17.15
N GLY A 259 38.35 -36.79 16.45
CA GLY A 259 38.80 -38.08 16.98
C GLY A 259 38.10 -38.59 18.24
N CYS A 260 36.94 -39.22 18.09
CA CYS A 260 36.43 -40.31 18.94
C CYS A 260 35.06 -40.73 18.38
N PHE A 261 34.84 -42.02 18.06
CA PHE A 261 33.55 -42.52 17.55
C PHE A 261 32.41 -42.41 18.59
N ASP A 262 32.76 -42.28 19.88
CA ASP A 262 31.91 -42.26 21.08
C ASP A 262 31.63 -40.86 21.66
N SER A 263 31.81 -39.81 20.86
CA SER A 263 31.60 -38.40 21.25
C SER A 263 32.56 -37.83 22.32
N CYS A 264 33.60 -38.59 22.71
CA CYS A 264 34.62 -38.15 23.67
C CYS A 264 35.53 -37.00 23.18
N GLY A 265 35.48 -36.68 21.88
CA GLY A 265 36.38 -35.73 21.22
C GLY A 265 36.16 -34.26 21.63
N ILE A 266 37.25 -33.50 21.69
CA ILE A 266 37.23 -32.05 21.93
C ILE A 266 36.83 -31.27 20.66
N ASP A 267 36.24 -30.09 20.85
CA ASP A 267 35.96 -29.15 19.76
C ASP A 267 37.30 -28.63 19.22
N VAL A 268 37.57 -28.84 17.93
CA VAL A 268 38.82 -28.38 17.29
C VAL A 268 38.67 -27.11 16.47
N SER A 269 37.46 -26.79 16.03
CA SER A 269 37.15 -25.51 15.38
C SER A 269 35.65 -25.26 15.41
N SER A 270 35.23 -24.02 15.19
CA SER A 270 33.83 -23.63 15.05
C SER A 270 33.62 -22.87 13.75
N VAL A 271 32.53 -23.18 13.06
CA VAL A 271 32.11 -22.54 11.81
C VAL A 271 30.74 -21.91 12.06
N PRO A 272 30.64 -20.58 12.10
CA PRO A 272 29.34 -19.92 12.15
C PRO A 272 28.58 -20.17 10.85
N LEU A 273 27.29 -20.47 10.96
CA LEU A 273 26.39 -20.54 9.80
C LEU A 273 25.66 -19.20 9.66
N PRO A 274 25.26 -18.81 8.44
CA PRO A 274 24.46 -17.60 8.26
C PRO A 274 23.20 -17.66 9.12
N ALA A 275 22.93 -16.61 9.88
CA ALA A 275 21.72 -16.52 10.68
C ALA A 275 20.47 -16.45 9.78
N ASP A 276 19.42 -17.18 10.13
CA ASP A 276 18.12 -17.03 9.49
C ASP A 276 17.50 -15.70 9.89
N LYS A 277 17.19 -14.89 8.89
CA LYS A 277 16.50 -13.61 9.06
C LYS A 277 15.09 -13.67 8.52
N TRP A 278 14.22 -12.86 9.09
CA TRP A 278 12.85 -12.67 8.62
C TRP A 278 12.70 -11.28 8.03
N HIS A 279 12.02 -11.20 6.89
CA HIS A 279 11.38 -9.98 6.44
C HIS A 279 10.08 -9.83 7.23
N THR A 280 9.80 -8.64 7.76
CA THR A 280 8.55 -8.34 8.46
C THR A 280 7.87 -7.11 7.87
N ALA A 281 6.55 -7.12 7.83
CA ALA A 281 5.73 -5.99 7.41
C ALA A 281 4.43 -5.98 8.21
N MET A 282 3.86 -4.79 8.44
CA MET A 282 2.67 -4.65 9.27
C MET A 282 1.71 -3.63 8.69
N VAL A 283 0.42 -3.83 8.93
CA VAL A 283 -0.64 -2.88 8.58
C VAL A 283 -1.79 -2.97 9.57
N PHE A 284 -2.53 -1.88 9.70
CA PHE A 284 -3.77 -1.82 10.47
C PHE A 284 -4.96 -1.63 9.54
N ASN A 285 -6.08 -2.28 9.85
CA ASN A 285 -7.34 -1.89 9.23
C ASN A 285 -7.94 -0.65 9.91
N ARG A 286 -9.03 -0.14 9.34
CA ARG A 286 -9.79 1.02 9.83
C ARG A 286 -10.34 0.89 11.26
N PHE A 287 -10.33 -0.32 11.84
CA PHE A 287 -10.83 -0.66 13.17
C PHE A 287 -9.70 -0.98 14.16
N SER A 288 -8.45 -0.63 13.84
CA SER A 288 -7.25 -0.91 14.64
C SER A 288 -6.88 -2.40 14.75
N LYS A 289 -7.47 -3.28 13.93
CA LYS A 289 -7.05 -4.69 13.83
C LYS A 289 -5.67 -4.76 13.18
N SER A 290 -4.76 -5.49 13.80
CA SER A 290 -3.36 -5.60 13.39
C SER A 290 -3.12 -6.82 12.52
N TYR A 291 -2.34 -6.64 11.47
CA TYR A 291 -1.89 -7.68 10.57
C TYR A 291 -0.37 -7.61 10.47
N PHE A 292 0.31 -8.66 10.91
CA PHE A 292 1.76 -8.81 10.86
C PHE A 292 2.10 -9.94 9.91
N TYR A 293 2.90 -9.62 8.89
CA TYR A 293 3.43 -10.57 7.93
C TYR A 293 4.90 -10.80 8.22
N ALA A 294 5.30 -12.07 8.24
CA ALA A 294 6.70 -12.45 8.30
C ALA A 294 7.03 -13.51 7.25
N ARG A 295 8.16 -13.32 6.58
CA ARG A 295 8.68 -14.27 5.59
C ARG A 295 10.17 -14.49 5.80
N LYS A 296 10.58 -15.74 5.85
CA LYS A 296 11.98 -16.10 6.05
C LYS A 296 12.82 -15.79 4.80
N ILE A 297 13.90 -15.03 4.94
CA ILE A 297 14.74 -14.60 3.81
C ILE A 297 15.50 -15.80 3.24
N GLY A 298 15.37 -16.05 1.93
CA GLY A 298 16.00 -17.19 1.25
C GLY A 298 15.24 -18.52 1.33
N TYR A 299 14.06 -18.53 1.97
CA TYR A 299 13.22 -19.72 2.12
C TYR A 299 11.76 -19.43 1.72
N THR A 300 10.94 -20.48 1.63
CA THR A 300 9.51 -20.44 1.32
C THR A 300 8.62 -20.38 2.56
N GLN A 301 9.20 -20.27 3.76
CA GLN A 301 8.45 -20.17 5.01
C GLN A 301 7.92 -18.74 5.21
N ALA A 302 6.63 -18.62 5.49
CA ALA A 302 5.98 -17.36 5.84
C ALA A 302 4.79 -17.63 6.77
N TYR A 303 4.38 -16.62 7.53
CA TYR A 303 3.17 -16.66 8.35
C TYR A 303 2.55 -15.26 8.47
N LEU A 304 1.30 -15.24 8.91
CA LEU A 304 0.56 -14.04 9.28
C LEU A 304 0.12 -14.13 10.73
N ASP A 305 0.37 -13.08 11.51
CA ASP A 305 -0.28 -12.88 12.81
C ASP A 305 -1.39 -11.84 12.65
N ILE A 306 -2.61 -12.20 13.04
CA ILE A 306 -3.76 -11.29 13.03
C ILE A 306 -4.20 -11.11 14.48
N ASP A 307 -4.00 -9.91 15.04
CA ASP A 307 -4.22 -9.61 16.46
C ASP A 307 -3.64 -10.65 17.43
N GLY A 308 -2.39 -11.08 17.18
CA GLY A 308 -1.69 -12.07 18.03
C GLY A 308 -1.99 -13.53 17.71
N VAL A 309 -2.86 -13.82 16.73
CA VAL A 309 -3.19 -15.19 16.32
C VAL A 309 -2.41 -15.58 15.07
N ARG A 310 -1.63 -16.67 15.15
CA ARG A 310 -0.77 -17.20 14.09
C ARG A 310 -1.53 -18.00 13.03
N TYR A 311 -1.23 -17.70 11.78
CA TYR A 311 -1.68 -18.42 10.59
C TYR A 311 -0.48 -18.75 9.69
N ASP A 312 -0.10 -20.03 9.63
CA ASP A 312 0.93 -20.52 8.70
C ASP A 312 0.41 -20.64 7.25
N SER A 313 -0.92 -20.60 7.10
CA SER A 313 -1.63 -20.48 5.83
C SER A 313 -2.87 -19.62 6.04
N TYR A 314 -3.05 -18.59 5.22
CA TYR A 314 -4.21 -17.70 5.24
C TYR A 314 -4.62 -17.38 3.80
N PRO A 315 -5.93 -17.25 3.49
CA PRO A 315 -6.37 -16.82 2.16
C PRO A 315 -5.96 -15.37 1.91
N VAL A 316 -4.84 -15.17 1.21
CA VAL A 316 -4.35 -13.86 0.79
C VAL A 316 -4.48 -13.68 -0.72
N ILE A 317 -4.54 -12.42 -1.13
CA ILE A 317 -4.40 -11.99 -2.52
C ILE A 317 -2.91 -11.66 -2.74
N GLY A 318 -2.31 -12.20 -3.80
CA GLY A 318 -0.87 -12.08 -4.05
C GLY A 318 -0.10 -13.34 -3.65
N ALA A 319 1.14 -13.18 -3.18
CA ALA A 319 2.10 -14.29 -3.10
C ALA A 319 2.80 -14.40 -1.73
N MET A 320 2.12 -14.99 -0.74
CA MET A 320 2.59 -15.10 0.65
C MET A 320 4.01 -15.68 0.80
N PHE A 321 4.33 -16.70 0.02
CA PHE A 321 5.59 -17.46 0.15
C PHE A 321 6.69 -17.00 -0.83
N ASN A 322 6.41 -15.99 -1.66
CA ASN A 322 7.35 -15.52 -2.68
C ASN A 322 8.43 -14.62 -2.04
N ASN A 323 9.69 -14.80 -2.46
CA ASN A 323 10.83 -14.08 -1.90
C ASN A 323 10.83 -12.57 -2.15
N THR A 324 10.09 -12.08 -3.14
CA THR A 324 9.92 -10.66 -3.46
C THR A 324 8.77 -9.99 -2.71
N SER A 325 7.98 -10.76 -1.95
CA SER A 325 6.87 -10.24 -1.15
C SER A 325 7.40 -9.57 0.11
N VAL A 326 7.16 -8.25 0.19
CA VAL A 326 7.72 -7.38 1.22
C VAL A 326 6.71 -6.38 1.80
N ASN A 327 5.52 -6.24 1.22
CA ASN A 327 4.46 -5.40 1.76
C ASN A 327 3.22 -6.23 2.10
N ILE A 328 2.47 -5.77 3.10
CA ILE A 328 1.12 -6.22 3.39
C ILE A 328 0.16 -5.04 3.25
N GLY A 329 -1.03 -5.29 2.72
CA GLY A 329 -2.13 -4.33 2.70
C GLY A 329 -3.44 -5.01 3.08
N VAL A 330 -4.43 -4.22 3.48
CA VAL A 330 -5.76 -4.70 3.82
C VAL A 330 -6.82 -3.80 3.21
N SER A 331 -7.93 -4.39 2.78
CA SER A 331 -9.12 -3.62 2.36
C SER A 331 -10.41 -4.23 2.91
N MET A 332 -11.46 -3.42 3.01
CA MET A 332 -12.75 -3.86 3.55
C MET A 332 -13.38 -4.92 2.66
N LYS A 333 -13.87 -5.99 3.28
CA LYS A 333 -14.82 -6.93 2.67
C LYS A 333 -16.19 -6.81 3.32
N SER A 334 -16.22 -6.62 4.64
CA SER A 334 -17.42 -6.35 5.44
C SER A 334 -17.04 -5.57 6.70
N ASN A 335 -17.98 -5.42 7.63
CA ASN A 335 -17.71 -4.84 8.95
C ASN A 335 -16.84 -5.74 9.87
N THR A 336 -16.65 -7.02 9.53
CA THR A 336 -15.89 -7.99 10.34
C THR A 336 -14.79 -8.71 9.56
N GLU A 337 -14.82 -8.64 8.23
CA GLU A 337 -13.88 -9.30 7.34
C GLU A 337 -13.11 -8.29 6.48
N ASP A 338 -11.86 -8.62 6.21
CA ASP A 338 -10.97 -7.83 5.36
C ASP A 338 -10.37 -8.74 4.28
N PHE A 339 -10.14 -8.17 3.10
CA PHE A 339 -9.22 -8.74 2.12
C PHE A 339 -7.79 -8.46 2.56
N VAL A 340 -6.92 -9.47 2.52
CA VAL A 340 -5.50 -9.36 2.90
C VAL A 340 -4.63 -9.52 1.67
N TYR A 341 -3.77 -8.54 1.42
CA TYR A 341 -2.88 -8.49 0.26
C TYR A 341 -1.45 -8.71 0.70
N VAL A 342 -0.75 -9.68 0.11
CA VAL A 342 0.69 -9.87 0.30
C VAL A 342 1.40 -9.56 -1.00
N LEU A 343 2.07 -8.41 -1.01
CA LEU A 343 2.48 -7.70 -2.21
C LEU A 343 4.00 -7.62 -2.33
N GLY A 344 4.48 -7.58 -3.57
CA GLY A 344 5.89 -7.56 -3.90
C GLY A 344 6.11 -7.45 -5.41
N LYS A 345 7.39 -7.43 -5.80
CA LYS A 345 7.78 -7.26 -7.21
C LYS A 345 7.10 -8.27 -8.13
N THR A 346 7.14 -9.57 -7.78
CA THR A 346 6.57 -10.62 -8.65
C THR A 346 5.06 -10.43 -8.84
N VAL A 347 4.35 -10.02 -7.79
CA VAL A 347 2.91 -9.77 -7.85
C VAL A 347 2.62 -8.55 -8.73
N ALA A 348 3.35 -7.45 -8.55
CA ALA A 348 3.18 -6.24 -9.34
C ALA A 348 3.49 -6.49 -10.83
N ASP A 349 4.62 -7.13 -11.13
CA ASP A 349 5.01 -7.49 -12.50
C ASP A 349 3.95 -8.39 -13.16
N ASN A 350 3.45 -9.40 -12.43
CA ASN A 350 2.43 -10.31 -12.95
C ASN A 350 1.11 -9.60 -13.24
N TRP A 351 0.60 -8.77 -12.32
CA TRP A 351 -0.65 -8.03 -12.51
C TRP A 351 -0.56 -7.03 -13.65
N LEU A 352 0.53 -6.26 -13.73
CA LEU A 352 0.74 -5.31 -14.81
C LEU A 352 0.88 -6.03 -16.15
N SER A 353 1.68 -7.10 -16.21
CA SER A 353 1.87 -7.88 -17.44
C SER A 353 0.56 -8.49 -17.94
N THR A 354 -0.25 -9.00 -17.02
CA THR A 354 -1.55 -9.60 -17.32
C THR A 354 -2.53 -8.55 -17.85
N TYR A 355 -2.56 -7.36 -17.26
CA TYR A 355 -3.44 -6.28 -17.71
C TYR A 355 -3.07 -5.77 -19.10
N TYR A 356 -1.77 -5.56 -19.37
CA TYR A 356 -1.30 -5.01 -20.63
C TYR A 356 -1.12 -6.05 -21.75
N GLY A 357 -1.09 -7.35 -21.42
CA GLY A 357 -0.91 -8.43 -22.38
C GLY A 357 0.53 -8.60 -22.88
N TYR A 358 1.52 -8.01 -22.21
CA TYR A 358 2.95 -8.16 -22.49
C TYR A 358 3.79 -8.06 -21.20
N PRO A 359 5.02 -8.60 -21.17
CA PRO A 359 5.86 -8.55 -19.96
C PRO A 359 6.18 -7.12 -19.50
N VAL A 360 5.84 -6.82 -18.25
CA VAL A 360 6.15 -5.58 -17.54
C VAL A 360 6.99 -5.91 -16.32
N SER A 361 8.05 -5.13 -16.08
CA SER A 361 8.92 -5.28 -14.92
C SER A 361 9.18 -3.92 -14.30
N ILE A 362 8.79 -3.73 -13.04
CA ILE A 362 8.98 -2.48 -12.32
C ILE A 362 10.14 -2.56 -11.31
N ASN A 363 10.78 -1.44 -10.98
CA ASN A 363 11.64 -1.38 -9.81
C ASN A 363 10.76 -1.07 -8.60
N TYR A 364 10.29 -2.15 -7.98
CA TYR A 364 9.32 -2.13 -6.91
C TYR A 364 9.80 -1.27 -5.74
N GLY A 365 9.11 -0.15 -5.51
CA GLY A 365 9.45 0.83 -4.49
C GLY A 365 8.60 0.75 -3.23
N GLY A 366 7.51 -0.01 -3.25
CA GLY A 366 6.53 -0.13 -2.17
C GLY A 366 5.11 -0.29 -2.71
N ALA A 367 4.16 -0.58 -1.82
CA ALA A 367 2.75 -0.65 -2.13
C ALA A 367 1.88 -0.16 -0.98
N THR A 368 0.69 0.34 -1.32
CA THR A 368 -0.37 0.67 -0.34
C THR A 368 -1.73 0.25 -0.91
N VAL A 369 -2.72 0.04 -0.04
CA VAL A 369 -4.05 -0.47 -0.42
C VAL A 369 -5.14 0.43 0.14
N SER A 370 -6.00 0.89 -0.75
CA SER A 370 -7.18 1.69 -0.45
C SER A 370 -8.42 0.81 -0.34
N ASP A 371 -9.36 1.28 0.47
CA ASP A 371 -10.68 0.70 0.53
C ASP A 371 -11.54 1.16 -0.63
N GLN A 372 -12.18 0.18 -1.27
CA GLN A 372 -13.17 0.47 -2.29
C GLN A 372 -14.54 0.68 -1.66
N TRP A 373 -15.26 1.67 -2.18
CA TRP A 373 -16.66 1.92 -1.83
C TRP A 373 -17.52 0.66 -1.89
N TYR A 374 -17.36 -0.13 -2.96
CA TYR A 374 -18.19 -1.30 -3.23
C TYR A 374 -17.77 -2.55 -2.45
N MET A 375 -16.67 -2.49 -1.68
CA MET A 375 -16.14 -3.59 -0.87
C MET A 375 -15.95 -4.90 -1.63
N LYS A 376 -15.72 -4.82 -2.95
CA LYS A 376 -15.47 -5.98 -3.79
C LYS A 376 -14.00 -6.40 -3.77
N GLY A 377 -13.13 -5.50 -3.33
CA GLY A 377 -11.69 -5.69 -3.27
C GLY A 377 -11.05 -4.44 -2.70
N GLY A 378 -9.83 -4.18 -3.15
CA GLY A 378 -9.02 -3.04 -2.73
C GLY A 378 -8.40 -2.39 -3.94
N THR A 379 -8.16 -1.08 -3.84
CA THR A 379 -7.41 -0.36 -4.87
C THR A 379 -5.94 -0.35 -4.46
N VAL A 380 -5.12 -1.09 -5.18
CA VAL A 380 -3.71 -1.34 -4.86
C VAL A 380 -2.83 -0.38 -5.64
N PHE A 381 -1.91 0.30 -4.96
CA PHE A 381 -0.98 1.23 -5.57
C PHE A 381 0.43 0.62 -5.55
N PHE A 382 1.08 0.51 -6.71
CA PHE A 382 2.48 0.06 -6.82
C PHE A 382 3.37 1.20 -7.28
N TYR A 383 4.41 1.49 -6.49
CA TYR A 383 5.42 2.48 -6.86
C TYR A 383 6.55 1.86 -7.68
N ASP A 384 6.86 2.44 -8.84
CA ASP A 384 7.99 2.09 -9.67
C ASP A 384 9.07 3.18 -9.59
N ARG A 385 10.17 2.86 -8.90
CA ARG A 385 11.33 3.75 -8.72
C ARG A 385 12.05 4.05 -10.03
N ASN A 386 11.96 3.18 -11.04
CA ASN A 386 12.67 3.41 -12.30
C ASN A 386 12.04 4.56 -13.09
N THR A 387 10.71 4.60 -13.13
CA THR A 387 9.97 5.58 -13.94
C THR A 387 9.41 6.74 -13.13
N GLY A 388 9.47 6.65 -11.79
CA GLY A 388 8.84 7.63 -10.90
C GLY A 388 7.33 7.68 -11.09
N ARG A 389 6.72 6.50 -11.27
CA ARG A 389 5.28 6.32 -11.50
C ARG A 389 4.67 5.49 -10.38
N VAL A 390 3.39 5.73 -10.11
CA VAL A 390 2.57 4.85 -9.28
C VAL A 390 1.43 4.28 -10.12
N TYR A 391 1.32 2.96 -10.14
CA TYR A 391 0.24 2.23 -10.80
C TYR A 391 -0.87 1.95 -9.79
N GLN A 392 -2.03 2.57 -9.98
CA GLN A 392 -3.24 2.35 -9.20
C GLN A 392 -4.08 1.27 -9.87
N ILE A 393 -4.31 0.15 -9.20
CA ILE A 393 -4.96 -1.06 -9.71
C ILE A 393 -6.23 -1.31 -8.91
N GLU A 394 -7.38 -1.16 -9.55
CA GLU A 394 -8.68 -1.48 -8.96
C GLU A 394 -8.98 -2.97 -9.13
N ARG A 395 -9.30 -3.66 -8.03
CA ARG A 395 -9.56 -5.11 -8.01
C ARG A 395 -11.01 -5.42 -7.67
N ASP A 396 -11.60 -6.38 -8.37
CA ASP A 396 -12.92 -6.94 -8.03
C ASP A 396 -12.77 -8.42 -7.70
N GLU A 397 -12.77 -8.75 -6.40
CA GLU A 397 -12.69 -10.10 -5.86
C GLU A 397 -14.04 -10.82 -5.85
N GLY A 398 -15.00 -10.45 -6.70
CA GLY A 398 -16.24 -11.17 -7.00
C GLY A 398 -16.23 -11.93 -8.35
N LEU A 399 -15.36 -11.57 -9.30
CA LEU A 399 -15.35 -12.09 -10.68
C LEU A 399 -14.78 -13.52 -10.83
N PRO A 400 -15.04 -14.23 -11.95
CA PRO A 400 -14.42 -15.53 -12.24
C PRO A 400 -12.89 -15.44 -12.46
N VAL A 401 -12.19 -16.56 -12.26
CA VAL A 401 -10.73 -16.69 -12.48
C VAL A 401 -10.38 -16.51 -13.97
N VAL A 402 -9.35 -15.71 -14.26
CA VAL A 402 -8.82 -15.51 -15.63
C VAL A 402 -7.61 -16.44 -15.88
N PRO A 403 -7.49 -17.10 -17.05
CA PRO A 403 -6.31 -17.89 -17.39
C PRO A 403 -5.02 -17.05 -17.41
N GLY A 404 -4.00 -17.48 -16.66
CA GLY A 404 -2.64 -16.87 -16.66
C GLY A 404 -2.27 -16.06 -15.42
N ASP A 405 -3.24 -15.70 -14.58
CA ASP A 405 -2.94 -15.22 -13.23
C ASP A 405 -2.78 -16.40 -12.26
N THR A 406 -1.61 -16.46 -11.60
CA THR A 406 -1.24 -17.54 -10.67
C THR A 406 -1.25 -17.09 -9.21
N TYR A 407 -1.59 -15.82 -8.94
CA TYR A 407 -1.54 -15.21 -7.60
C TYR A 407 -2.92 -14.66 -7.14
N ALA A 408 -3.98 -15.25 -7.70
CA ALA A 408 -5.40 -14.96 -7.54
C ALA A 408 -5.85 -13.60 -8.12
N ALA A 409 -6.32 -13.62 -9.36
CA ALA A 409 -6.94 -12.52 -10.07
C ALA A 409 -8.31 -12.96 -10.55
N LYS A 410 -9.26 -12.52 -9.76
CA LYS A 410 -10.46 -11.92 -10.28
C LYS A 410 -10.04 -10.60 -10.98
N LYS A 411 -10.69 -10.25 -12.09
CA LYS A 411 -10.15 -9.32 -13.11
C LYS A 411 -9.74 -7.96 -12.49
N ILE A 412 -8.57 -7.46 -12.90
CA ILE A 412 -8.19 -6.05 -12.72
C ILE A 412 -9.22 -5.20 -13.47
N GLU A 413 -10.01 -4.43 -12.74
CA GLU A 413 -11.08 -3.62 -13.32
C GLU A 413 -10.48 -2.47 -14.12
N LYS A 414 -9.49 -1.78 -13.52
CA LYS A 414 -8.89 -0.58 -14.08
C LYS A 414 -7.46 -0.40 -13.58
N ILE A 415 -6.60 0.14 -14.44
CA ILE A 415 -5.30 0.70 -14.03
C ILE A 415 -5.24 2.19 -14.37
N VAL A 416 -4.87 3.01 -13.39
CA VAL A 416 -4.54 4.44 -13.55
C VAL A 416 -3.06 4.65 -13.26
N ILE A 417 -2.39 5.49 -14.06
CA ILE A 417 -0.97 5.77 -13.90
C ILE A 417 -0.78 7.19 -13.39
N HIS A 418 -0.17 7.31 -12.22
CA HIS A 418 0.28 8.58 -11.65
C HIS A 418 1.74 8.83 -12.04
N SER A 419 1.98 9.71 -13.02
CA SER A 419 3.33 10.04 -13.51
C SER A 419 3.89 11.32 -12.90
N GLY A 420 5.20 11.54 -13.09
CA GLY A 420 5.88 12.77 -12.66
C GLY A 420 6.20 12.83 -11.18
N LEU A 421 6.11 11.69 -10.48
CA LEU A 421 6.32 11.64 -9.03
C LEU A 421 7.79 11.59 -8.65
N GLY A 422 8.70 11.23 -9.55
CA GLY A 422 10.13 11.09 -9.27
C GLY A 422 10.50 9.75 -8.61
N SER A 423 11.80 9.47 -8.49
CA SER A 423 12.35 8.18 -8.06
C SER A 423 12.71 8.11 -6.56
N ASP A 424 12.42 9.17 -5.82
CA ASP A 424 12.89 9.47 -4.46
C ASP A 424 11.75 9.65 -3.44
N LEU A 425 10.61 8.98 -3.66
CA LEU A 425 9.53 8.93 -2.67
C LEU A 425 10.01 8.24 -1.39
N ASP A 426 9.73 8.88 -0.24
CA ASP A 426 10.03 8.34 1.08
C ASP A 426 8.99 7.28 1.47
N ASP A 427 7.69 7.53 1.21
CA ASP A 427 6.58 6.61 1.46
C ASP A 427 5.32 6.99 0.62
N ILE A 428 4.38 6.04 0.48
CA ILE A 428 3.08 6.21 -0.19
C ILE A 428 1.93 5.71 0.69
N ALA A 429 0.82 6.44 0.68
CA ALA A 429 -0.43 6.06 1.34
C ALA A 429 -1.63 6.44 0.45
N THR A 430 -2.83 6.08 0.88
CA THR A 430 -4.04 6.34 0.10
C THR A 430 -5.24 6.57 1.01
N ASP A 431 -6.19 7.36 0.53
CA ASP A 431 -7.51 7.50 1.16
C ASP A 431 -8.54 6.59 0.48
N GLY A 432 -9.76 6.58 1.00
CA GLY A 432 -10.86 5.81 0.43
C GLY A 432 -11.62 6.51 -0.70
N PHE A 433 -11.16 7.69 -1.14
CA PHE A 433 -11.55 8.27 -2.43
C PHE A 433 -10.69 7.72 -3.59
N GLY A 434 -9.65 6.93 -3.27
CA GLY A 434 -8.67 6.44 -4.23
C GLY A 434 -7.63 7.49 -4.61
N SER A 435 -7.42 8.51 -3.78
CA SER A 435 -6.35 9.49 -3.96
C SER A 435 -5.03 8.92 -3.45
N LEU A 436 -3.97 9.12 -4.22
CA LEU A 436 -2.61 8.79 -3.82
C LEU A 436 -2.05 9.91 -2.95
N TYR A 437 -1.47 9.55 -1.81
CA TYR A 437 -0.65 10.44 -1.00
C TYR A 437 0.79 9.94 -1.06
N TYR A 438 1.75 10.85 -1.16
CA TYR A 438 3.17 10.51 -1.13
C TYR A 438 3.97 11.58 -0.41
N THR A 439 5.08 11.18 0.21
CA THR A 439 5.98 12.10 0.91
C THR A 439 7.35 12.14 0.27
N LYS A 440 7.97 13.33 0.31
CA LYS A 440 9.31 13.58 -0.20
C LYS A 440 10.10 14.50 0.70
N THR A 441 11.41 14.29 0.69
CA THR A 441 12.36 15.20 1.31
C THR A 441 12.74 16.33 0.36
N ASN A 442 12.27 17.53 0.65
CA ASN A 442 12.58 18.75 -0.10
C ASN A 442 13.64 19.59 0.62
N ARG A 443 14.44 20.31 -0.17
CA ARG A 443 15.47 21.25 0.31
C ARG A 443 15.08 22.66 -0.07
N VAL A 444 15.25 23.61 0.85
CA VAL A 444 15.01 25.03 0.55
C VAL A 444 16.23 25.84 0.94
N PRO A 445 17.00 26.39 -0.04
CA PRO A 445 16.82 26.24 -1.49
C PRO A 445 17.11 24.81 -1.98
N ASN A 446 16.69 24.45 -3.19
CA ASN A 446 16.82 23.08 -3.74
C ASN A 446 18.29 22.62 -3.82
N SER A 447 19.19 23.49 -4.28
CA SER A 447 20.62 23.25 -4.32
C SER A 447 21.39 24.26 -3.48
N HIS A 448 22.50 23.82 -2.89
CA HIS A 448 23.51 24.70 -2.28
C HIS A 448 24.17 25.67 -3.29
N LEU A 449 23.99 25.45 -4.61
CA LEU A 449 24.46 26.38 -5.63
C LEU A 449 23.49 27.54 -5.86
N ASP A 450 22.25 27.41 -5.42
CA ASP A 450 21.19 28.41 -5.62
C ASP A 450 21.25 29.54 -4.58
N PHE A 451 22.20 29.49 -3.64
CA PHE A 451 22.36 30.54 -2.63
C PHE A 451 22.73 31.89 -3.27
N THR A 452 21.97 32.91 -2.88
CA THR A 452 22.22 34.32 -3.18
C THR A 452 22.61 35.07 -1.91
N TYR A 453 23.37 36.16 -2.02
CA TYR A 453 23.78 36.95 -0.85
C TYR A 453 22.63 37.44 0.05
N PRO A 454 21.43 37.77 -0.48
CA PRO A 454 20.25 38.03 0.35
C PRO A 454 19.80 36.85 1.22
N MET A 455 20.10 35.60 0.84
CA MET A 455 19.76 34.39 1.62
C MET A 455 20.77 34.10 2.75
N ARG A 456 21.77 34.96 2.97
CA ARG A 456 22.77 34.76 4.03
C ARG A 456 22.14 34.77 5.42
N THR A 457 22.62 33.91 6.29
CA THR A 457 22.30 33.98 7.73
C THR A 457 23.24 34.92 8.47
N SER A 458 24.50 34.97 8.06
CA SER A 458 25.50 35.87 8.63
C SER A 458 26.72 36.03 7.70
N VAL A 459 27.54 37.03 7.99
CA VAL A 459 28.84 37.25 7.33
C VAL A 459 29.89 37.57 8.38
N VAL A 460 31.09 37.03 8.22
CA VAL A 460 32.25 37.32 9.07
C VAL A 460 33.37 37.84 8.18
N TRP A 461 33.95 38.98 8.54
CA TRP A 461 35.03 39.62 7.80
C TRP A 461 36.38 39.42 8.48
N GLY A 462 37.39 39.06 7.69
CA GLY A 462 38.77 38.94 8.14
C GLY A 462 39.53 40.28 8.10
N SER A 463 40.84 40.16 8.29
CA SER A 463 41.79 41.28 8.23
C SER A 463 41.97 41.79 6.81
N VAL A 464 42.13 43.11 6.67
CA VAL A 464 42.34 43.78 5.38
C VAL A 464 43.70 43.40 4.80
N THR A 465 43.74 43.12 3.49
CA THR A 465 44.97 42.89 2.73
C THR A 465 44.95 43.75 1.47
N GLY A 466 45.69 44.86 1.48
CA GLY A 466 45.66 45.84 0.38
C GLY A 466 44.27 46.46 0.20
N THR A 467 43.74 46.43 -1.02
CA THR A 467 42.39 46.91 -1.37
C THR A 467 41.34 45.82 -1.26
N ILE A 468 41.61 44.73 -0.55
CA ILE A 468 40.71 43.59 -0.42
C ILE A 468 40.46 43.31 1.05
N ARG A 469 39.21 42.99 1.38
CA ARG A 469 38.85 42.41 2.68
C ARG A 469 38.21 41.03 2.49
N PRO A 470 38.88 39.94 2.87
CA PRO A 470 38.32 38.59 2.77
C PRO A 470 37.20 38.39 3.80
N GLY A 471 36.24 37.54 3.49
CA GLY A 471 35.15 37.19 4.39
C GLY A 471 34.55 35.82 4.10
N THR A 472 33.68 35.38 4.99
CA THR A 472 32.93 34.14 4.86
C THR A 472 31.46 34.43 5.10
N VAL A 473 30.63 34.08 4.12
CA VAL A 473 29.16 34.13 4.22
C VAL A 473 28.66 32.78 4.67
N LYS A 474 27.73 32.77 5.63
CA LYS A 474 27.04 31.56 6.07
C LYS A 474 25.64 31.53 5.47
N TYR A 475 25.21 30.36 5.03
CA TYR A 475 23.87 30.08 4.52
C TYR A 475 23.26 28.92 5.27
N ARG A 476 21.92 28.93 5.35
CA ARG A 476 21.12 27.83 5.89
C ARG A 476 20.20 27.28 4.79
N GLN A 477 20.29 25.99 4.54
CA GLN A 477 19.34 25.24 3.71
C GLN A 477 18.44 24.44 4.64
N ASN A 478 17.14 24.72 4.64
CA ASN A 478 16.18 23.97 5.42
C ASN A 478 15.81 22.66 4.70
N LEU A 479 15.53 21.63 5.49
CA LEU A 479 15.13 20.31 5.04
C LEU A 479 13.71 20.03 5.51
N TYR A 480 12.88 19.56 4.59
CA TYR A 480 11.46 19.47 4.77
C TYR A 480 10.96 18.10 4.32
N LYS A 481 10.06 17.47 5.08
CA LYS A 481 9.23 16.36 4.61
C LYS A 481 7.90 16.93 4.16
N THR A 482 7.63 16.89 2.87
CA THR A 482 6.43 17.45 2.27
C THR A 482 5.52 16.32 1.82
N VAL A 483 4.26 16.37 2.24
CA VAL A 483 3.21 15.45 1.83
C VAL A 483 2.44 16.07 0.67
N PHE A 484 2.31 15.30 -0.40
CA PHE A 484 1.53 15.65 -1.58
C PHE A 484 0.35 14.70 -1.72
N LYS A 485 -0.75 15.22 -2.24
CA LYS A 485 -1.89 14.45 -2.70
C LYS A 485 -1.93 14.50 -4.22
N LYS A 486 -2.24 13.37 -4.84
CA LYS A 486 -2.62 13.26 -6.24
C LYS A 486 -3.96 12.56 -6.32
N ASP A 487 -4.98 13.30 -6.75
CA ASP A 487 -6.34 12.75 -6.84
C ASP A 487 -6.51 11.85 -8.08
N ILE A 488 -7.68 11.23 -8.20
CA ILE A 488 -7.99 10.32 -9.32
C ILE A 488 -8.03 11.04 -10.69
N SER A 489 -8.21 12.36 -10.70
CA SER A 489 -8.14 13.18 -11.92
C SER A 489 -6.70 13.48 -12.34
N GLY A 490 -5.73 13.21 -11.46
CA GLY A 490 -4.31 13.45 -11.67
C GLY A 490 -3.84 14.83 -11.20
N ILE A 491 -4.72 15.64 -10.60
CA ILE A 491 -4.37 16.93 -10.01
C ILE A 491 -3.54 16.68 -8.75
N GLN A 492 -2.44 17.43 -8.62
CA GLN A 492 -1.52 17.33 -7.50
C GLN A 492 -1.62 18.58 -6.61
N SER A 493 -1.69 18.38 -5.29
CA SER A 493 -1.65 19.44 -4.28
C SER A 493 -0.61 19.15 -3.20
N GLU A 494 -0.03 20.19 -2.62
CA GLU A 494 0.73 20.08 -1.37
C GLU A 494 -0.27 20.08 -0.20
N GLU A 495 -0.15 19.10 0.69
CA GLU A 495 -1.07 18.91 1.82
C GLU A 495 -0.47 19.40 3.14
N GLY A 496 0.86 19.34 3.27
CA GLY A 496 1.56 19.77 4.47
C GLY A 496 3.06 19.62 4.36
N ASN A 497 3.78 20.42 5.14
CA ASN A 497 5.23 20.52 5.04
C ASN A 497 5.91 20.64 6.42
N LEU A 498 6.66 19.61 6.81
CA LEU A 498 7.29 19.48 8.12
C LEU A 498 8.80 19.76 8.04
N LEU A 499 9.30 20.74 8.81
CA LEU A 499 10.74 20.99 8.93
C LEU A 499 11.40 19.86 9.73
N ILE A 500 12.29 19.11 9.09
CA ILE A 500 13.00 17.97 9.70
C ILE A 500 14.49 18.24 9.97
N GLY A 501 14.97 19.44 9.64
CA GLY A 501 16.35 19.81 9.92
C GLY A 501 16.86 20.92 9.03
N TYR A 502 18.17 21.11 9.05
CA TYR A 502 18.84 22.09 8.19
C TYR A 502 20.30 21.73 7.96
N ARG A 503 20.88 22.33 6.93
CA ARG A 503 22.30 22.28 6.59
C ARG A 503 22.87 23.68 6.59
N LEU A 504 24.08 23.84 7.12
CA LEU A 504 24.82 25.09 7.06
C LEU A 504 25.94 24.97 6.03
N TYR A 505 26.05 26.02 5.23
CA TYR A 505 27.06 26.15 4.20
C TYR A 505 27.87 27.42 4.42
N ASP A 506 29.18 27.32 4.23
CA ASP A 506 30.06 28.48 4.23
C ASP A 506 30.47 28.78 2.78
N GLN A 507 30.57 30.07 2.44
CA GLN A 507 31.08 30.54 1.16
C GLN A 507 32.15 31.59 1.38
N ASN A 508 33.34 31.33 0.87
CA ASN A 508 34.43 32.30 0.90
C ASN A 508 34.15 33.41 -0.12
N ILE A 509 34.28 34.66 0.34
CA ILE A 509 34.06 35.86 -0.44
C ILE A 509 35.20 36.86 -0.21
N GLN A 510 35.23 37.90 -1.04
CA GLN A 510 36.02 39.08 -0.78
C GLN A 510 35.23 40.35 -1.10
N TYR A 511 35.49 41.42 -0.34
CA TYR A 511 35.04 42.77 -0.66
C TYR A 511 36.14 43.47 -1.45
N SER A 512 35.83 43.94 -2.67
CA SER A 512 36.79 44.65 -3.52
C SER A 512 36.08 45.64 -4.45
N PRO A 513 36.55 46.90 -4.55
CA PRO A 513 37.67 47.49 -3.81
C PRO A 513 37.28 47.91 -2.38
N TYR A 514 38.11 47.57 -1.39
CA TYR A 514 37.96 47.97 0.01
C TYR A 514 38.73 49.25 0.34
N THR A 515 38.09 50.13 1.12
CA THR A 515 38.64 51.32 1.77
C THR A 515 38.15 51.37 3.23
N ALA A 516 38.78 52.19 4.07
CA ALA A 516 38.39 52.33 5.48
C ALA A 516 36.95 52.84 5.69
N THR A 517 36.34 53.45 4.67
CA THR A 517 34.96 53.98 4.68
C THR A 517 33.97 53.10 3.90
N SER A 518 34.38 51.90 3.46
CA SER A 518 33.52 50.99 2.69
C SER A 518 32.37 50.45 3.55
N ASP A 519 31.15 50.44 2.99
CA ASP A 519 30.01 49.75 3.60
C ASP A 519 30.10 48.26 3.29
N LEU A 520 30.46 47.46 4.30
CA LEU A 520 30.58 46.01 4.17
C LEU A 520 29.23 45.31 3.94
N ASN A 521 28.10 45.99 4.07
CA ASN A 521 26.79 45.45 3.72
C ASN A 521 26.43 45.61 2.24
N ASP A 522 27.19 46.41 1.48
CA ASP A 522 26.98 46.57 0.04
C ASP A 522 27.43 45.30 -0.71
N ILE A 523 26.45 44.47 -1.05
CA ILE A 523 26.65 43.20 -1.75
C ILE A 523 27.12 43.37 -3.20
N ALA A 524 27.06 44.57 -3.78
CA ALA A 524 27.55 44.81 -5.14
C ALA A 524 29.08 44.69 -5.25
N ASN A 525 29.78 44.97 -4.15
CA ASN A 525 31.25 44.86 -4.06
C ASN A 525 31.72 43.49 -3.52
N TRP A 526 30.78 42.56 -3.28
CA TRP A 526 31.10 41.21 -2.84
C TRP A 526 31.41 40.33 -4.05
N GLN A 527 32.54 39.63 -4.00
CA GLN A 527 32.96 38.69 -5.02
C GLN A 527 33.03 37.28 -4.44
N LYS A 528 32.37 36.33 -5.10
CA LYS A 528 32.42 34.89 -4.74
C LYS A 528 33.80 34.34 -5.10
N LEU A 529 34.49 33.73 -4.13
CA LEU A 529 35.78 33.05 -4.39
C LEU A 529 35.60 31.56 -4.71
N ALA A 530 34.52 30.95 -4.21
CA ALA A 530 34.18 29.55 -4.43
C ALA A 530 32.66 29.32 -4.29
N ASN A 531 32.21 28.12 -4.67
CA ASN A 531 30.85 27.68 -4.38
C ASN A 531 30.68 27.41 -2.87
N PRO A 532 29.46 27.58 -2.31
CA PRO A 532 29.19 27.23 -0.92
C PRO A 532 29.48 25.76 -0.63
N TYR A 533 30.18 25.47 0.48
CA TYR A 533 30.53 24.11 0.90
C TYR A 533 29.89 23.79 2.26
N LEU A 534 29.52 22.52 2.44
CA LEU A 534 28.81 22.05 3.64
C LEU A 534 29.75 22.09 4.85
N THR A 535 29.33 22.76 5.91
CA THR A 535 30.08 22.83 7.18
C THR A 535 29.38 22.10 8.31
N TYR A 536 28.05 22.03 8.26
CA TYR A 536 27.26 21.36 9.28
C TYR A 536 25.93 20.84 8.71
N SER A 537 25.41 19.78 9.30
CA SER A 537 24.12 19.20 8.95
C SER A 537 23.45 18.70 10.22
N SER A 538 22.37 19.36 10.64
CA SER A 538 21.45 18.85 11.65
C SER A 538 20.26 18.21 10.95
N ILE A 539 20.53 17.21 10.11
CA ILE A 539 19.41 16.34 9.72
C ILE A 539 18.98 15.72 11.04
N GLY A 540 17.86 16.20 11.60
CA GLY A 540 17.14 15.41 12.59
C GLY A 540 16.91 14.08 11.90
N ASN A 541 17.32 12.99 12.54
CA ASN A 541 17.68 11.76 11.84
C ASN A 541 16.42 11.02 11.39
N ALA A 542 15.65 11.64 10.49
CA ALA A 542 14.40 11.19 9.87
C ALA A 542 14.68 10.10 8.83
N SER A 543 15.55 9.15 9.16
CA SER A 543 15.89 8.02 8.32
C SER A 543 14.67 7.13 8.09
N ARG A 544 13.75 7.11 9.05
CA ARG A 544 12.44 6.49 8.93
C ARG A 544 11.36 7.56 8.76
N THR A 545 10.60 7.43 7.68
CA THR A 545 9.41 8.22 7.42
C THR A 545 8.31 7.28 6.96
N GLU A 546 7.19 7.29 7.65
CA GLU A 546 6.02 6.48 7.29
C GLU A 546 4.76 7.33 7.35
N MET A 547 3.78 7.02 6.53
CA MET A 547 2.57 7.82 6.37
C MET A 547 1.32 6.98 6.57
N ALA A 548 0.37 7.55 7.31
CA ALA A 548 -0.99 7.03 7.42
C ALA A 548 -1.98 8.08 6.92
N VAL A 549 -2.97 7.63 6.16
CA VAL A 549 -4.06 8.48 5.69
C VAL A 549 -5.37 7.80 6.06
N VAL A 550 -6.34 8.60 6.52
CA VAL A 550 -7.68 8.09 6.82
C VAL A 550 -8.29 7.50 5.54
N ASN A 551 -8.59 6.21 5.62
CA ASN A 551 -9.08 5.39 4.53
C ASN A 551 -10.45 4.79 4.89
N VAL A 552 -11.50 5.53 4.53
CA VAL A 552 -12.89 5.13 4.67
C VAL A 552 -13.41 4.82 3.27
N ALA A 553 -13.91 3.61 3.04
CA ALA A 553 -14.61 3.26 1.80
C ALA A 553 -15.65 4.34 1.47
N THR A 554 -15.38 5.13 0.44
CA THR A 554 -16.16 6.32 0.07
C THR A 554 -16.35 6.35 -1.43
N PRO A 555 -17.49 6.83 -1.95
CA PRO A 555 -17.67 7.00 -3.39
C PRO A 555 -16.55 7.86 -3.98
N PRO A 556 -16.13 7.63 -5.24
CA PRO A 556 -15.08 8.42 -5.88
C PRO A 556 -15.36 9.93 -5.79
N ASN A 557 -14.34 10.70 -5.39
CA ASN A 557 -14.44 12.16 -5.33
C ASN A 557 -14.47 12.72 -6.76
N VAL A 558 -15.54 13.40 -7.14
CA VAL A 558 -15.61 14.11 -8.43
C VAL A 558 -15.04 15.51 -8.20
N SER A 559 -13.72 15.65 -8.29
CA SER A 559 -13.07 16.97 -8.35
C SER A 559 -13.16 17.49 -9.80
N GLY A 560 -13.91 18.58 -10.01
CA GLY A 560 -14.28 19.10 -11.34
C GLY A 560 -15.68 19.71 -11.30
N GLU A 561 -16.09 20.51 -12.29
CA GLU A 561 -17.30 21.34 -12.29
C GLU A 561 -18.50 20.75 -11.51
N LYS A 562 -18.91 21.46 -10.45
CA LYS A 562 -20.03 21.12 -9.56
C LYS A 562 -21.40 21.24 -10.22
N ILE A 563 -21.47 21.36 -11.54
CA ILE A 563 -22.72 21.47 -12.30
C ILE A 563 -22.92 20.16 -13.02
N ALA A 564 -23.57 19.20 -12.37
CA ALA A 564 -24.12 18.07 -13.10
C ALA A 564 -25.23 18.62 -14.01
N GLN A 565 -25.00 18.64 -15.33
CA GLN A 565 -26.02 19.01 -16.30
C GLN A 565 -26.94 17.80 -16.52
N LEU A 566 -28.25 18.00 -16.48
CA LEU A 566 -29.22 16.97 -16.89
C LEU A 566 -29.45 17.14 -18.39
N ASP A 567 -29.37 16.05 -19.13
CA ASP A 567 -29.68 16.06 -20.56
C ASP A 567 -31.03 15.39 -20.82
N ILE A 568 -31.75 15.89 -21.84
CA ILE A 568 -33.06 15.40 -22.25
C ILE A 568 -32.90 14.63 -23.55
N ASN A 569 -33.25 13.36 -23.51
CA ASN A 569 -33.25 12.49 -24.66
C ASN A 569 -34.69 12.30 -25.20
N GLY A 570 -34.83 12.39 -26.53
CA GLY A 570 -36.11 12.39 -27.24
C GLY A 570 -36.13 13.44 -28.35
N PRO A 571 -37.27 13.63 -29.04
CA PRO A 571 -38.57 12.98 -28.81
C PRO A 571 -38.66 11.55 -29.38
N TYR A 572 -39.33 10.67 -28.64
CA TYR A 572 -39.63 9.30 -29.07
C TYR A 572 -41.11 9.13 -29.44
N LYS A 573 -41.41 8.55 -30.61
CA LYS A 573 -42.77 8.15 -31.04
C LYS A 573 -43.07 6.71 -30.65
N ASP A 574 -44.35 6.39 -30.39
CA ASP A 574 -44.79 5.01 -30.21
C ASP A 574 -44.57 4.21 -31.51
N GLY A 575 -43.86 3.10 -31.41
CA GLY A 575 -43.55 2.17 -32.49
C GLY A 575 -44.42 0.91 -32.49
N GLY A 576 -45.40 0.79 -31.56
CA GLY A 576 -46.20 -0.41 -31.33
C GLY A 576 -45.49 -1.42 -30.41
N ALA A 577 -46.16 -2.52 -30.02
CA ALA A 577 -45.62 -3.62 -29.20
C ALA A 577 -44.76 -3.23 -27.95
N GLY A 578 -44.94 -2.02 -27.42
CA GLY A 578 -44.13 -1.49 -26.31
C GLY A 578 -42.78 -0.90 -26.71
N ASP A 579 -42.47 -0.81 -28.01
CA ASP A 579 -41.26 -0.20 -28.56
C ASP A 579 -41.49 1.29 -28.86
N TYR A 580 -40.62 2.16 -28.33
CA TYR A 580 -40.54 3.56 -28.74
C TYR A 580 -39.39 3.76 -29.74
N LYS A 581 -39.58 4.60 -30.75
CA LYS A 581 -38.58 4.89 -31.80
C LYS A 581 -38.24 6.38 -31.81
N VAL A 582 -36.98 6.73 -32.09
CA VAL A 582 -36.56 8.12 -32.31
C VAL A 582 -37.43 8.71 -33.43
N ALA A 583 -37.98 9.91 -33.22
CA ALA A 583 -38.68 10.61 -34.29
C ALA A 583 -37.68 10.92 -35.43
N GLU A 584 -38.05 10.64 -36.67
CA GLU A 584 -37.17 10.75 -37.84
C GLU A 584 -36.69 12.20 -38.11
N SER A 585 -37.30 13.19 -37.45
CA SER A 585 -36.87 14.59 -37.39
C SER A 585 -37.44 15.21 -36.10
N ALA A 586 -36.60 15.88 -35.31
CA ALA A 586 -37.03 16.65 -34.14
C ALA A 586 -37.84 17.91 -34.54
N ASP A 587 -37.63 18.40 -35.77
CA ASP A 587 -38.19 19.65 -36.27
C ASP A 587 -39.57 19.48 -36.94
N ASN A 588 -40.04 18.25 -37.14
CA ASN A 588 -41.31 17.95 -37.81
C ASN A 588 -42.12 16.86 -37.07
N LEU A 589 -42.47 17.16 -35.82
CA LEU A 589 -43.32 16.28 -35.01
C LEU A 589 -44.79 16.39 -35.45
N SER A 590 -45.49 15.26 -35.50
CA SER A 590 -46.92 15.22 -35.77
C SER A 590 -47.70 15.68 -34.55
N PRO A 591 -48.64 16.62 -34.68
CA PRO A 591 -49.45 17.09 -33.57
C PRO A 591 -50.47 16.05 -33.06
N THR A 592 -50.67 14.96 -33.82
CA THR A 592 -51.63 13.91 -33.46
C THR A 592 -51.02 12.78 -32.63
N LEU A 593 -49.74 12.86 -32.29
CA LEU A 593 -49.01 11.80 -31.59
C LEU A 593 -48.57 12.25 -30.19
N THR A 594 -48.43 11.26 -29.31
CA THR A 594 -47.82 11.46 -27.99
C THR A 594 -46.36 11.05 -28.07
N TYR A 595 -45.49 11.95 -27.63
CA TYR A 595 -44.04 11.73 -27.60
C TYR A 595 -43.57 11.48 -26.18
N LYS A 596 -42.57 10.62 -26.04
CA LYS A 596 -41.85 10.39 -24.79
C LYS A 596 -40.54 11.19 -24.80
N PHE A 597 -40.23 11.81 -23.67
CA PHE A 597 -38.93 12.40 -23.36
C PHE A 597 -38.41 11.73 -22.09
N GLU A 598 -37.09 11.54 -22.01
CA GLU A 598 -36.45 10.88 -20.88
C GLU A 598 -35.14 11.55 -20.50
N VAL A 599 -34.74 11.45 -19.24
CA VAL A 599 -33.44 11.94 -18.79
C VAL A 599 -32.35 11.04 -19.36
N GLU A 600 -31.34 11.61 -20.03
CA GLU A 600 -30.26 10.84 -20.65
C GLU A 600 -29.34 10.22 -19.59
N ASN A 601 -29.00 10.98 -18.54
CA ASN A 601 -27.98 10.70 -17.55
C ASN A 601 -28.51 10.62 -16.10
N TYR A 602 -29.69 10.00 -15.90
CA TYR A 602 -30.26 9.80 -14.56
C TYR A 602 -29.36 8.95 -13.63
N PRO A 603 -29.33 9.20 -12.30
CA PRO A 603 -28.49 8.45 -11.37
C PRO A 603 -28.94 6.99 -11.25
N LEU A 604 -27.98 6.05 -11.21
CA LEU A 604 -28.27 4.66 -10.90
C LEU A 604 -28.21 4.42 -9.39
N HIS A 605 -29.16 3.66 -8.86
CA HIS A 605 -29.29 3.32 -7.44
C HIS A 605 -28.15 2.42 -6.90
N ASN A 606 -27.21 2.03 -7.76
CA ASN A 606 -26.00 1.27 -7.41
C ASN A 606 -24.75 2.17 -7.31
N GLY A 607 -24.90 3.50 -7.32
CA GLY A 607 -23.79 4.47 -7.26
C GLY A 607 -22.99 4.58 -8.55
N LYS A 608 -23.39 3.92 -9.64
CA LYS A 608 -22.79 4.11 -10.96
C LYS A 608 -23.41 5.32 -11.66
N VAL A 609 -22.62 5.98 -12.49
CA VAL A 609 -23.15 6.91 -13.49
C VAL A 609 -23.87 6.07 -14.55
N ASN A 610 -25.06 6.48 -14.98
CA ASN A 610 -25.68 5.89 -16.16
C ASN A 610 -24.86 6.26 -17.41
N GLN A 611 -23.86 5.44 -17.71
CA GLN A 611 -23.12 5.49 -18.96
C GLN A 611 -23.96 4.82 -20.03
N ARG A 612 -24.86 5.58 -20.68
CA ARG A 612 -25.27 5.19 -22.03
C ARG A 612 -23.96 5.10 -22.83
N VAL A 613 -23.68 3.91 -23.37
CA VAL A 613 -22.42 3.42 -23.96
C VAL A 613 -21.41 2.79 -22.98
N HIS A 614 -21.71 1.61 -22.44
CA HIS A 614 -20.96 0.37 -22.73
C HIS A 614 -21.56 -0.85 -21.98
N THR A 615 -22.33 -1.68 -22.69
CA THR A 615 -22.39 -3.15 -22.55
C THR A 615 -22.31 -3.78 -21.14
N ASN A 616 -22.98 -3.25 -20.12
CA ASN A 616 -23.01 -3.89 -18.80
C ASN A 616 -24.26 -4.78 -18.63
N PRO A 617 -24.12 -6.12 -18.57
CA PRO A 617 -25.23 -7.01 -18.33
C PRO A 617 -25.85 -6.92 -16.93
N ASP A 618 -25.25 -6.21 -15.97
CA ASP A 618 -25.79 -6.09 -14.60
C ASP A 618 -26.80 -4.96 -14.43
N VAL A 619 -27.19 -4.27 -15.51
CA VAL A 619 -28.30 -3.32 -15.48
C VAL A 619 -29.61 -4.10 -15.33
N GLU A 620 -30.32 -3.87 -14.22
CA GLU A 620 -31.62 -4.46 -13.88
C GLU A 620 -32.56 -4.48 -15.11
N GLU A 621 -33.31 -5.57 -15.30
CA GLU A 621 -34.15 -5.79 -16.49
C GLU A 621 -35.26 -4.74 -16.69
N ARG A 622 -35.61 -4.00 -15.62
CA ARG A 622 -36.49 -2.83 -15.66
C ARG A 622 -35.86 -1.64 -16.40
N PHE A 623 -34.54 -1.45 -16.29
CA PHE A 623 -33.79 -0.36 -16.94
C PHE A 623 -33.32 -0.73 -18.35
N ARG A 624 -33.05 -2.01 -18.63
CA ARG A 624 -32.87 -2.51 -20.01
C ARG A 624 -34.10 -2.33 -20.91
N ARG A 625 -35.30 -2.26 -20.32
CA ARG A 625 -36.53 -1.91 -21.04
C ARG A 625 -36.66 -0.43 -21.36
N ILE A 626 -35.88 0.44 -20.70
CA ILE A 626 -35.80 1.87 -21.04
C ILE A 626 -34.72 2.07 -22.13
N ASP A 627 -33.61 1.33 -22.01
CA ASP A 627 -32.42 1.40 -22.88
C ASP A 627 -32.59 0.82 -24.31
N ARG A 628 -33.54 -0.10 -24.53
CA ARG A 628 -33.75 -0.74 -25.85
C ARG A 628 -34.26 0.18 -26.97
N HIS A 629 -34.56 1.44 -26.68
CA HIS A 629 -35.48 2.26 -27.46
C HIS A 629 -34.87 3.56 -28.03
N SER A 630 -33.55 3.74 -27.96
CA SER A 630 -32.90 4.99 -28.36
C SER A 630 -31.59 4.83 -29.13
N GLY A 631 -31.63 5.19 -30.42
CA GLY A 631 -30.47 5.70 -31.15
C GLY A 631 -29.41 4.70 -31.63
N ILE A 632 -28.79 5.03 -32.76
CA ILE A 632 -27.74 4.25 -33.44
C ILE A 632 -26.50 4.17 -32.54
N VAL A 633 -25.93 2.96 -32.43
CA VAL A 633 -24.61 2.73 -31.82
C VAL A 633 -23.56 3.61 -32.51
N GLY A 634 -23.02 4.62 -31.81
CA GLY A 634 -21.85 5.38 -32.27
C GLY A 634 -22.04 6.84 -32.65
N SER A 635 -23.17 7.51 -32.34
CA SER A 635 -23.21 8.98 -32.44
C SER A 635 -22.62 9.63 -31.20
N THR A 636 -21.69 10.57 -31.40
CA THR A 636 -21.16 11.45 -30.37
C THR A 636 -22.21 12.49 -29.99
N ASN A 637 -23.24 12.09 -29.25
CA ASN A 637 -24.10 13.07 -28.58
C ASN A 637 -23.32 13.67 -27.42
N GLY A 638 -23.45 14.99 -27.24
CA GLY A 638 -22.58 15.83 -26.41
C GLY A 638 -22.71 15.55 -24.91
N PHE A 639 -22.10 14.46 -24.44
CA PHE A 639 -21.96 14.16 -23.03
C PHE A 639 -21.18 15.26 -22.29
N ASN A 640 -21.88 15.99 -21.42
CA ASN A 640 -21.28 16.81 -20.36
C ASN A 640 -21.80 16.37 -18.99
N GLY A 641 -21.04 15.51 -18.30
CA GLY A 641 -21.27 15.17 -16.89
C GLY A 641 -22.38 14.15 -16.62
N GLY A 642 -22.31 13.51 -15.46
CA GLY A 642 -23.29 12.54 -14.99
C GLY A 642 -23.52 12.66 -13.49
N PHE A 643 -24.75 12.40 -13.05
CA PHE A 643 -25.13 12.40 -11.64
C PHE A 643 -24.62 11.13 -10.93
N VAL A 644 -23.81 11.30 -9.88
CA VAL A 644 -23.53 10.25 -8.89
C VAL A 644 -24.49 10.45 -7.72
N SER A 645 -25.28 9.45 -7.35
CA SER A 645 -26.16 9.47 -6.17
C SER A 645 -25.68 8.45 -5.14
N THR A 646 -25.54 8.89 -3.89
CA THR A 646 -25.29 8.04 -2.71
C THR A 646 -26.58 7.67 -1.97
N LEU A 647 -27.72 8.22 -2.38
CA LEU A 647 -29.00 8.00 -1.73
C LEU A 647 -29.58 6.66 -2.18
N ARG A 648 -29.35 5.65 -1.34
CA ARG A 648 -30.12 4.41 -1.30
C ARG A 648 -31.60 4.77 -1.17
N ILE A 649 -32.45 3.96 -1.81
CA ILE A 649 -33.87 3.76 -1.47
C ILE A 649 -34.08 4.03 0.03
N LEU A 650 -34.85 5.06 0.37
CA LEU A 650 -35.31 5.29 1.73
C LEU A 650 -36.49 4.34 1.96
N GLY A 651 -36.43 3.56 3.05
CA GLY A 651 -37.57 2.74 3.48
C GLY A 651 -37.73 1.37 2.81
N SER A 652 -38.58 0.55 3.40
CA SER A 652 -38.95 -0.80 2.93
C SER A 652 -39.88 -0.80 1.71
N ASP A 653 -40.17 0.37 1.15
CA ASP A 653 -41.20 0.67 0.15
C ASP A 653 -40.64 1.07 -1.23
N ASN A 654 -39.32 1.01 -1.43
CA ASN A 654 -38.68 1.36 -2.71
C ASN A 654 -38.95 2.80 -3.18
N THR A 655 -39.13 3.76 -2.26
CA THR A 655 -39.36 5.15 -2.64
C THR A 655 -38.08 5.79 -3.22
N GLU A 656 -38.19 6.25 -4.47
CA GLU A 656 -37.13 6.93 -5.22
C GLU A 656 -36.75 8.27 -4.53
N CYS A 657 -35.45 8.62 -4.46
CA CYS A 657 -34.98 9.82 -3.73
C CYS A 657 -34.75 11.05 -4.62
N VAL A 658 -34.95 10.90 -5.93
CA VAL A 658 -34.76 11.96 -6.93
C VAL A 658 -36.12 12.36 -7.49
N LYS A 659 -36.46 13.64 -7.34
CA LYS A 659 -37.69 14.23 -7.84
C LYS A 659 -37.39 14.97 -9.13
N TYR A 660 -38.22 14.77 -10.15
CA TYR A 660 -38.10 15.41 -11.45
C TYR A 660 -39.24 16.39 -11.65
N VAL A 661 -38.91 17.60 -12.12
CA VAL A 661 -39.88 18.59 -12.58
C VAL A 661 -39.68 18.80 -14.07
N TRP A 662 -40.70 18.44 -14.84
CA TRP A 662 -40.75 18.64 -16.28
C TRP A 662 -41.65 19.82 -16.59
N ARG A 663 -41.20 20.73 -17.45
CA ARG A 663 -41.99 21.86 -17.96
C ARG A 663 -41.89 21.92 -19.47
N ILE A 664 -43.01 22.17 -20.13
CA ILE A 664 -43.08 22.34 -21.58
C ILE A 664 -43.73 23.69 -21.86
N TYR A 665 -43.03 24.52 -22.61
CA TYR A 665 -43.52 25.83 -23.03
C TYR A 665 -43.70 25.87 -24.52
N GLN A 666 -44.73 26.57 -24.98
CA GLN A 666 -44.87 26.96 -26.38
C GLN A 666 -44.20 28.31 -26.59
N THR A 667 -43.37 28.42 -27.62
CA THR A 667 -42.64 29.63 -28.01
C THR A 667 -43.18 30.23 -29.30
N VAL A 668 -43.72 29.40 -30.19
CA VAL A 668 -44.41 29.80 -31.43
C VAL A 668 -45.77 29.10 -31.49
N ASP A 669 -46.82 29.84 -31.83
CA ASP A 669 -48.17 29.30 -31.93
C ASP A 669 -48.46 28.56 -33.25
N ALA A 670 -49.67 27.99 -33.37
CA ALA A 670 -50.11 27.27 -34.58
C ALA A 670 -50.23 28.16 -35.82
N ALA A 671 -50.26 29.49 -35.66
CA ALA A 671 -50.25 30.46 -36.76
C ALA A 671 -48.83 30.91 -37.12
N ASN A 672 -47.80 30.25 -36.58
CA ASN A 672 -46.38 30.56 -36.76
C ASN A 672 -46.00 31.95 -36.24
N GLN A 673 -46.69 32.44 -35.19
CA GLN A 673 -46.35 33.69 -34.50
C GLN A 673 -45.57 33.41 -33.24
N THR A 674 -44.41 34.05 -33.09
CA THR A 674 -43.64 34.01 -31.84
C THR A 674 -44.42 34.66 -30.71
N LEU A 675 -44.59 33.93 -29.61
CA LEU A 675 -45.29 34.42 -28.43
C LEU A 675 -44.42 35.45 -27.69
N PRO A 676 -44.99 36.58 -27.20
CA PRO A 676 -44.24 37.60 -26.47
C PRO A 676 -43.57 37.07 -25.20
N GLU A 677 -44.19 36.05 -24.58
CA GLU A 677 -43.64 35.27 -23.49
C GLU A 677 -43.95 33.80 -23.76
N ARG A 678 -43.00 32.93 -23.41
CA ARG A 678 -43.19 31.48 -23.52
C ARG A 678 -44.39 31.04 -22.68
N LYS A 679 -45.32 30.32 -23.28
CA LYS A 679 -46.56 29.90 -22.63
C LYS A 679 -46.39 28.50 -22.05
N LEU A 680 -46.48 28.34 -20.72
CA LEU A 680 -46.44 27.01 -20.09
C LEU A 680 -47.66 26.20 -20.53
N ILE A 681 -47.43 25.08 -21.20
CA ILE A 681 -48.46 24.16 -21.68
C ILE A 681 -48.61 22.97 -20.73
N TYR A 682 -47.50 22.52 -20.16
CA TYR A 682 -47.49 21.35 -19.31
C TYR A 682 -46.43 21.48 -18.21
N GLU A 683 -46.81 21.20 -16.96
CA GLU A 683 -45.89 21.06 -15.83
C GLU A 683 -46.23 19.80 -15.06
N ARG A 684 -45.21 19.04 -14.67
CA ARG A 684 -45.36 17.86 -13.82
C ARG A 684 -44.22 17.75 -12.83
N GLY A 685 -44.55 17.45 -11.58
CA GLY A 685 -43.59 17.29 -10.49
C GLY A 685 -43.31 18.56 -9.67
N SER A 686 -44.00 19.67 -9.93
CA SER A 686 -43.86 20.91 -9.14
C SER A 686 -44.35 20.78 -7.70
N ASP A 687 -45.16 19.78 -7.40
CA ASP A 687 -45.58 19.38 -6.05
C ASP A 687 -44.52 18.57 -5.29
N GLY A 688 -43.40 18.23 -5.97
CA GLY A 688 -42.32 17.45 -5.42
C GLY A 688 -42.63 15.96 -5.24
N ASN A 689 -43.63 15.38 -5.92
CA ASN A 689 -43.96 13.95 -5.76
C ASN A 689 -43.83 13.15 -7.07
N TYR A 690 -43.08 13.67 -8.05
CA TYR A 690 -42.86 13.00 -9.33
C TYR A 690 -41.44 12.44 -9.43
N TYR A 691 -41.34 11.12 -9.46
CA TYR A 691 -40.05 10.41 -9.39
C TYR A 691 -39.63 9.79 -10.72
N ARG A 692 -40.47 9.89 -11.76
CA ARG A 692 -40.19 9.23 -13.03
C ARG A 692 -39.19 10.04 -13.85
N PRO A 693 -38.10 9.43 -14.34
CA PRO A 693 -37.10 10.09 -15.20
C PRO A 693 -37.59 10.23 -16.65
N TYR A 694 -38.90 10.32 -16.87
CA TYR A 694 -39.49 10.48 -18.19
C TYR A 694 -40.86 11.15 -18.10
N ILE A 695 -41.27 11.74 -19.22
CA ILE A 695 -42.57 12.39 -19.43
C ILE A 695 -43.14 11.98 -20.79
N PHE A 696 -44.47 11.95 -20.87
CA PHE A 696 -45.20 11.84 -22.13
C PHE A 696 -45.95 13.15 -22.38
N ALA A 697 -45.84 13.68 -23.60
CA ALA A 697 -46.49 14.93 -24.00
C ALA A 697 -46.98 14.86 -25.45
N SER A 698 -48.11 15.49 -25.72
CA SER A 698 -48.65 15.73 -27.06
C SER A 698 -48.56 17.23 -27.36
N PHE A 699 -48.36 17.59 -28.61
CA PHE A 699 -48.14 18.96 -29.04
C PHE A 699 -49.17 19.35 -30.10
N ASP A 700 -49.59 20.62 -30.12
CA ASP A 700 -50.30 21.18 -31.26
C ASP A 700 -49.27 21.72 -32.27
N TYR A 701 -49.72 22.35 -33.36
CA TYR A 701 -48.82 23.06 -34.26
C TYR A 701 -48.12 24.22 -33.53
N GLY A 702 -46.80 24.33 -33.69
CA GLY A 702 -45.98 25.39 -33.10
C GLY A 702 -44.55 24.94 -32.77
N GLU A 703 -43.80 25.81 -32.11
CA GLU A 703 -42.48 25.50 -31.53
C GLU A 703 -42.58 25.42 -30.01
N TYR A 704 -41.79 24.51 -29.42
CA TYR A 704 -41.86 24.20 -28.00
C TYR A 704 -40.47 24.05 -27.37
N ASP A 705 -40.34 24.57 -26.15
CA ASP A 705 -39.20 24.34 -25.27
C ASP A 705 -39.55 23.29 -24.21
N VAL A 706 -38.68 22.31 -24.01
CA VAL A 706 -38.79 21.32 -22.93
C VAL A 706 -37.70 21.60 -21.90
N GLU A 707 -38.11 21.88 -20.66
CA GLU A 707 -37.23 22.07 -19.53
C GLU A 707 -37.34 20.88 -18.56
N LEU A 708 -36.19 20.49 -18.02
CA LEU A 708 -36.04 19.48 -17.00
C LEU A 708 -35.26 20.07 -15.82
N SER A 709 -35.74 19.80 -14.61
CA SER A 709 -34.97 19.99 -13.39
C SER A 709 -35.13 18.78 -12.47
N ALA A 710 -34.11 18.50 -11.66
CA ALA A 710 -34.17 17.45 -10.65
C ALA A 710 -33.69 17.96 -9.30
N SER A 711 -34.25 17.41 -8.23
CA SER A 711 -33.86 17.71 -6.85
C SER A 711 -33.81 16.45 -6.00
N TYR A 712 -32.84 16.38 -5.09
CA TYR A 712 -32.79 15.35 -4.05
C TYR A 712 -33.72 15.70 -2.89
N GLN A 713 -34.27 14.68 -2.23
CA GLN A 713 -34.96 14.80 -0.94
C GLN A 713 -34.06 14.38 0.21
#